data_AF-A0A150G533-F1
#
_entry.id   AF-A0A150G533-F1
#
_cell.length_a   1.000
_cell.length_b   1.000
_cell.length_c   1.000
_cell.angle_alpha   90.00
_cell.angle_beta   90.00
_cell.angle_gamma   90.00
#
_symmetry.space_group_name_H-M   'P 1'
#
loop_
_entity.id
_entity.type
_entity.pdbx_description
1 polymer ?
#
loop_
_entity_poly.entity_id
_entity_poly.type
_entity_poly.pdbx_seq_one_letter_code
_entity_poly.pdbx_strand_id
1 'polypeptide(L)'
;MQALQALRTKAQCLVPAGLRGYGAIARDEQQRPTPSNGEAFRTGGAGVESAEPEQHHRVPLFAYPLLVAAVFAVSSAATVFSLMPEVPAITLAAWRLQLTSVFLGIGAAAQWRQLTPADRTRTLRSAGWLAGSGACLAVHFGAWVWGLQHTSLTHSLLLVSATPLLLAVLAAASGEALSRGELGGTVLGAAGAIVLSAGAAGGGEAKAGLAGDLASLLASAVMVGYLSVGRRLRQWMPIFVYAFPVTGTAAAALTLAGLAVEPVHLTGAGSRGVFGWVASRHHAPWVVYLALGPGIVGHTGFNTLLRYLTPLAVSLAFQMEPLVGSAIGWAAGVSGAPGALTALGGALVLIGTEHEKLGFNLKDNSRMSYDQIAQLLRKLESRFGWVPIMEDGRIIGVQLDGQSVTLEPGGQFELSGAPVETIHKTCAEVNSHLYQVKAICEEVHCGFLGVGFDPKWAIPDIPVMPKGRYALMKAYMPTVGSMGLDMMFRTCTVQVNLDFGSEQDMVEKFRVGLALQPIANALFANSPFKEGKPTGFLSSRGHVWTDVDKSRTGGLPFVFEKDMCFESYVDYAMTVPMYFVYRNGQYINALGMSWKDFMAGKLPALPGEYPTMADWANHLTTIFPEVRLKRFLEMRGADGGPWRMLCALPALWVGLIYDDEAQRQALNLISDWTAEEREYLRTEVPRWGLRTPFRGGTIQDVAKQVIAIARGGLERRGHDEVSFLKRLEVIAETGLTQADHLLELYETKWQRSVDPLYSEFMY
;
A
#
# COMPACT_ATOMS: atom_id res chain seq x y z
N MET A 1 49.02 -16.77 30.54
CA MET A 1 48.33 -16.37 31.79
C MET A 1 48.93 -15.12 32.46
N GLN A 2 49.55 -14.19 31.70
CA GLN A 2 49.96 -12.86 32.19
C GLN A 2 49.46 -11.70 31.32
N ALA A 3 48.67 -11.97 30.27
CA ALA A 3 48.02 -10.94 29.44
C ALA A 3 46.56 -10.64 29.85
N LEU A 4 46.01 -11.37 30.84
CA LEU A 4 44.59 -11.31 31.24
C LEU A 4 44.33 -10.46 32.49
N GLN A 5 45.36 -9.81 33.05
CA GLN A 5 45.24 -8.94 34.22
C GLN A 5 45.16 -7.44 33.88
N ALA A 6 45.43 -7.05 32.63
CA ALA A 6 45.44 -5.66 32.20
C ALA A 6 44.08 -5.12 31.72
N LEU A 7 43.07 -5.97 31.52
CA LEU A 7 41.74 -5.58 31.02
C LEU A 7 40.67 -5.42 32.12
N ARG A 8 41.01 -5.65 33.39
CA ARG A 8 40.07 -5.54 34.52
C ARG A 8 39.96 -4.14 35.13
N THR A 9 40.67 -3.14 34.62
CA THR A 9 40.79 -1.81 35.26
C THR A 9 40.25 -0.64 34.45
N LYS A 10 39.31 -0.88 33.52
CA LYS A 10 38.58 0.21 32.83
C LYS A 10 37.11 -0.16 32.54
N ALA A 11 36.41 -0.57 33.60
CA ALA A 11 34.95 -0.57 33.64
C ALA A 11 34.51 0.07 34.96
N GLN A 12 34.41 1.40 34.97
CA GLN A 12 33.68 2.16 35.98
C GLN A 12 33.63 3.62 35.55
N CYS A 13 32.56 4.00 34.85
CA CYS A 13 31.89 5.30 34.96
C CYS A 13 30.77 5.37 33.91
N LEU A 14 29.65 5.98 34.29
CA LEU A 14 28.44 6.32 33.52
C LEU A 14 27.28 5.32 33.61
N VAL A 15 26.64 5.33 34.78
CA VAL A 15 25.20 5.09 34.94
C VAL A 15 24.58 6.41 35.42
N PRO A 16 23.65 7.05 34.68
CA PRO A 16 22.83 8.09 35.26
C PRO A 16 21.63 7.49 35.99
N ALA A 17 21.45 7.92 37.23
CA ALA A 17 20.35 7.61 38.12
C ALA A 17 19.06 8.33 37.70
N GLY A 18 17.90 7.68 37.86
CA GLY A 18 16.62 8.35 37.62
C GLY A 18 15.36 7.47 37.68
N LEU A 19 15.22 6.60 38.69
CA LEU A 19 13.94 5.97 39.02
C LEU A 19 13.74 6.00 40.54
N ARG A 20 12.99 6.99 41.03
CA ARG A 20 12.32 6.96 42.34
C ARG A 20 11.04 7.79 42.28
N GLY A 21 9.94 7.17 42.68
CA GLY A 21 8.70 7.83 43.06
C GLY A 21 7.55 7.47 42.13
N TYR A 22 6.79 6.44 42.49
CA TYR A 22 5.39 6.57 42.92
C TYR A 22 4.83 5.16 43.13
N GLY A 23 4.79 4.76 44.39
CA GLY A 23 3.98 3.64 44.87
C GLY A 23 2.83 4.19 45.70
N ALA A 24 1.74 3.44 45.69
CA ALA A 24 0.51 3.56 46.50
C ALA A 24 -0.45 4.69 46.11
N ILE A 25 -1.61 4.29 45.57
CA ILE A 25 -2.93 4.47 46.21
C ILE A 25 -3.82 3.32 45.72
N ALA A 26 -4.36 2.57 46.67
CA ALA A 26 -5.42 1.59 46.45
C ALA A 26 -6.63 2.00 47.31
N ARG A 27 -7.81 1.62 46.82
CA ARG A 27 -9.15 1.65 47.43
C ARG A 27 -9.91 2.98 47.34
N ASP A 28 -10.95 2.98 46.51
CA ASP A 28 -12.31 2.92 47.06
C ASP A 28 -13.30 2.39 46.01
N GLU A 29 -14.07 1.37 46.42
CA GLU A 29 -15.30 0.93 45.76
C GLU A 29 -16.42 1.90 46.15
N GLN A 30 -17.38 2.18 45.24
CA GLN A 30 -18.80 1.85 45.40
C GLN A 30 -19.75 2.69 44.52
N GLN A 31 -20.76 1.98 43.97
CA GLN A 31 -22.13 2.41 43.65
C GLN A 31 -22.31 3.33 42.41
N ARG A 32 -23.19 3.11 41.41
CA ARG A 32 -24.48 2.40 41.16
C ARG A 32 -24.82 2.62 39.64
N PRO A 33 -25.99 2.25 39.06
CA PRO A 33 -26.73 0.99 39.07
C PRO A 33 -27.16 0.53 37.63
N THR A 34 -27.61 -0.72 37.51
CA THR A 34 -28.35 -1.28 36.37
C THR A 34 -29.86 -1.01 36.46
N PRO A 35 -30.58 -0.97 35.32
CA PRO A 35 -31.99 -1.41 35.24
C PRO A 35 -32.14 -2.47 34.11
N SER A 36 -32.52 -3.72 34.39
CA SER A 36 -33.87 -4.27 34.67
C SER A 36 -34.88 -4.19 33.51
N ASN A 37 -35.26 -5.39 33.06
CA ASN A 37 -36.28 -5.82 32.09
C ASN A 37 -37.52 -4.94 31.88
N GLY A 38 -37.87 -4.80 30.60
CA GLY A 38 -39.12 -5.32 30.01
C GLY A 38 -40.43 -4.63 30.37
N GLU A 39 -40.99 -3.89 29.40
CA GLU A 39 -42.43 -3.72 29.28
C GLU A 39 -42.84 -3.52 27.81
N ALA A 40 -43.87 -4.27 27.42
CA ALA A 40 -44.46 -4.28 26.09
C ALA A 40 -45.40 -3.08 25.91
N PHE A 41 -45.33 -2.41 24.76
CA PHE A 41 -46.42 -1.56 24.27
C PHE A 41 -46.68 -1.82 22.79
N ARG A 42 -47.88 -2.32 22.51
CA ARG A 42 -48.51 -2.31 21.17
C ARG A 42 -49.21 -0.96 21.01
N THR A 43 -49.05 -0.33 19.86
CA THR A 43 -50.11 0.14 18.92
C THR A 43 -49.56 1.24 18.01
N GLY A 44 -50.02 1.25 16.75
CA GLY A 44 -49.90 2.40 15.84
C GLY A 44 -49.24 2.09 14.52
N GLY A 45 -49.99 1.46 13.60
CA GLY A 45 -49.56 1.30 12.21
C GLY A 45 -49.50 2.65 11.50
N ALA A 46 -48.33 2.97 10.96
CA ALA A 46 -48.15 3.86 9.83
C ALA A 46 -47.38 3.05 8.78
N GLY A 47 -47.93 2.94 7.57
CA GLY A 47 -47.39 2.13 6.50
C GLY A 47 -45.96 2.52 6.17
N VAL A 48 -45.02 1.63 6.47
CA VAL A 48 -43.70 1.63 5.85
C VAL A 48 -43.89 0.94 4.51
N GLU A 49 -43.99 1.72 3.44
CA GLU A 49 -43.69 1.22 2.10
C GLU A 49 -42.35 0.50 2.18
N SER A 50 -42.37 -0.80 1.94
CA SER A 50 -41.18 -1.63 1.85
C SER A 50 -40.24 -1.01 0.83
N ALA A 51 -39.13 -0.43 1.28
CA ALA A 51 -38.02 -0.08 0.42
C ALA A 51 -37.60 -1.35 -0.33
N GLU A 52 -37.76 -1.34 -1.66
CA GLU A 52 -37.19 -2.36 -2.51
C GLU A 52 -35.68 -2.47 -2.22
N PRO A 53 -35.13 -3.69 -2.12
CA PRO A 53 -33.72 -3.87 -1.86
C PRO A 53 -32.90 -3.20 -2.96
N GLU A 54 -31.93 -2.34 -2.58
CA GLU A 54 -30.98 -1.75 -3.53
C GLU A 54 -30.30 -2.86 -4.35
N GLN A 55 -30.71 -2.99 -5.61
CA GLN A 55 -29.98 -3.79 -6.59
C GLN A 55 -28.62 -3.13 -6.76
N HIS A 56 -27.58 -3.72 -6.17
CA HIS A 56 -26.18 -3.40 -6.47
C HIS A 56 -25.91 -3.59 -7.97
N HIS A 57 -26.16 -2.55 -8.76
CA HIS A 57 -25.83 -2.51 -10.17
C HIS A 57 -24.31 -2.59 -10.29
N ARG A 58 -23.81 -3.72 -10.81
CA ARG A 58 -22.40 -3.89 -11.16
C ARG A 58 -21.97 -2.74 -12.08
N VAL A 59 -20.87 -2.08 -11.75
CA VAL A 59 -20.29 -1.04 -12.61
C VAL A 59 -19.89 -1.66 -13.95
N PRO A 60 -20.42 -1.17 -15.08
CA PRO A 60 -20.17 -1.79 -16.39
C PRO A 60 -18.71 -1.59 -16.81
N LEU A 61 -18.14 -2.56 -17.54
CA LEU A 61 -16.71 -2.55 -17.91
C LEU A 61 -16.29 -1.30 -18.69
N PHE A 62 -17.17 -0.69 -19.49
CA PHE A 62 -16.85 0.54 -20.23
C PHE A 62 -16.65 1.76 -19.32
N ALA A 63 -17.13 1.71 -18.07
CA ALA A 63 -17.02 2.82 -17.13
C ALA A 63 -15.57 3.12 -16.75
N TYR A 64 -14.72 2.10 -16.65
CA TYR A 64 -13.30 2.25 -16.29
C TYR A 64 -12.46 2.96 -17.37
N PRO A 65 -12.46 2.53 -18.65
CA PRO A 65 -11.73 3.26 -19.69
C PRO A 65 -12.32 4.66 -19.92
N LEU A 66 -13.64 4.85 -19.77
CA LEU A 66 -14.25 6.18 -19.81
C LEU A 66 -13.79 7.07 -18.66
N LEU A 67 -13.66 6.54 -17.45
CA LEU A 67 -13.16 7.27 -16.28
C LEU A 67 -11.72 7.73 -16.51
N VAL A 68 -10.84 6.83 -16.98
CA VAL A 68 -9.45 7.17 -17.31
C VAL A 68 -9.39 8.24 -18.39
N ALA A 69 -10.11 8.04 -19.51
CA ALA A 69 -10.15 9.03 -20.59
C ALA A 69 -10.68 10.38 -20.11
N ALA A 70 -11.71 10.38 -19.25
CA ALA A 70 -12.28 11.60 -18.69
C ALA A 70 -11.30 12.36 -17.78
N VAL A 71 -10.53 11.65 -16.94
CA VAL A 71 -9.47 12.24 -16.10
C VAL A 71 -8.41 12.92 -16.97
N PHE A 72 -7.84 12.22 -17.95
CA PHE A 72 -6.85 12.81 -18.86
C PHE A 72 -7.40 14.01 -19.63
N ALA A 73 -8.63 13.89 -20.13
CA ALA A 73 -9.28 14.94 -20.90
C ALA A 73 -9.60 16.19 -20.07
N VAL A 74 -10.01 16.07 -18.80
CA VAL A 74 -10.23 17.25 -17.94
C VAL A 74 -8.90 17.86 -17.50
N SER A 75 -7.91 17.04 -17.17
CA SER A 75 -6.59 17.48 -16.70
C SER A 75 -5.83 18.36 -17.69
N SER A 76 -6.09 18.22 -18.99
CA SER A 76 -5.46 19.06 -20.01
C SER A 76 -6.07 20.46 -20.13
N ALA A 77 -7.26 20.70 -19.57
CA ALA A 77 -8.01 21.94 -19.76
C ALA A 77 -7.27 23.16 -19.20
N ALA A 78 -6.71 23.06 -18.00
CA ALA A 78 -5.98 24.16 -17.36
C ALA A 78 -4.75 24.59 -18.18
N THR A 79 -4.04 23.62 -18.78
CA THR A 79 -2.91 23.89 -19.67
C THR A 79 -3.38 24.66 -20.91
N VAL A 80 -4.47 24.21 -21.55
CA VAL A 80 -4.99 24.87 -22.75
C VAL A 80 -5.55 26.26 -22.47
N PHE A 81 -6.18 26.49 -21.31
CA PHE A 81 -6.59 27.84 -20.90
C PHE A 81 -5.39 28.76 -20.72
N SER A 82 -4.31 28.25 -20.15
CA SER A 82 -3.07 29.00 -19.92
C SER A 82 -2.32 29.36 -21.21
N LEU A 83 -2.66 28.72 -22.34
CA LEU A 83 -2.15 29.09 -23.67
C LEU A 83 -2.89 30.28 -24.31
N MET A 84 -3.98 30.76 -23.70
CA MET A 84 -4.76 31.92 -24.16
C MET A 84 -4.90 32.99 -23.06
N PRO A 85 -3.79 33.48 -22.47
CA PRO A 85 -3.82 34.41 -21.32
C PRO A 85 -4.44 35.78 -21.67
N GLU A 86 -4.49 36.15 -22.94
CA GLU A 86 -5.05 37.40 -23.44
C GLU A 86 -6.58 37.45 -23.47
N VAL A 87 -7.24 36.30 -23.32
CA VAL A 87 -8.71 36.20 -23.28
C VAL A 87 -9.16 36.37 -21.83
N PRO A 88 -10.10 37.29 -21.54
CA PRO A 88 -10.67 37.43 -20.20
C PRO A 88 -11.26 36.11 -19.67
N ALA A 89 -11.04 35.81 -18.39
CA ALA A 89 -11.34 34.51 -17.77
C ALA A 89 -12.79 34.02 -17.96
N ILE A 90 -13.77 34.88 -17.69
CA ILE A 90 -15.20 34.51 -17.74
C ILE A 90 -15.60 34.28 -19.19
N THR A 91 -15.11 35.12 -20.11
CA THR A 91 -15.29 34.94 -21.55
C THR A 91 -14.66 33.64 -22.06
N LEU A 92 -13.45 33.30 -21.58
CA LEU A 92 -12.77 32.07 -21.94
C LEU A 92 -13.52 30.81 -21.43
N ALA A 93 -14.04 30.88 -20.20
CA ALA A 93 -14.93 29.87 -19.65
C ALA A 93 -16.22 29.73 -20.49
N ALA A 94 -16.81 30.86 -20.91
CA ALA A 94 -17.99 30.89 -21.75
C ALA A 94 -17.74 30.24 -23.12
N TRP A 95 -16.63 30.56 -23.80
CA TRP A 95 -16.29 30.01 -25.12
C TRP A 95 -16.26 28.49 -25.13
N ARG A 96 -15.66 27.88 -24.10
CA ARG A 96 -15.65 26.43 -23.93
C ARG A 96 -17.08 25.88 -23.86
N LEU A 97 -17.92 26.42 -22.98
CA LEU A 97 -19.26 25.88 -22.76
C LEU A 97 -20.22 26.17 -23.93
N GLN A 98 -20.03 27.28 -24.65
CA GLN A 98 -20.81 27.62 -25.85
C GLN A 98 -20.69 26.50 -26.89
N LEU A 99 -19.46 26.14 -27.28
CA LEU A 99 -19.25 25.11 -28.30
C LEU A 99 -19.59 23.71 -27.77
N THR A 100 -19.28 23.38 -26.51
CA THR A 100 -19.73 22.12 -25.90
C THR A 100 -21.26 22.00 -25.96
N SER A 101 -22.00 23.07 -25.64
CA SER A 101 -23.46 23.06 -25.67
C SER A 101 -24.02 22.79 -27.07
N VAL A 102 -23.39 23.33 -28.13
CA VAL A 102 -23.78 23.03 -29.52
C VAL A 102 -23.67 21.53 -29.82
N PHE A 103 -22.54 20.91 -29.50
CA PHE A 103 -22.35 19.46 -29.71
C PHE A 103 -23.32 18.63 -28.87
N LEU A 104 -23.54 19.00 -27.61
CA LEU A 104 -24.49 18.33 -26.73
C LEU A 104 -25.93 18.45 -27.26
N GLY A 105 -26.29 19.59 -27.87
CA GLY A 105 -27.60 19.84 -28.44
C GLY A 105 -27.96 18.87 -29.57
N ILE A 106 -26.98 18.49 -30.39
CA ILE A 106 -27.16 17.48 -31.45
C ILE A 106 -27.54 16.12 -30.83
N GLY A 107 -26.80 15.68 -29.81
CA GLY A 107 -27.09 14.44 -29.09
C GLY A 107 -28.41 14.51 -28.31
N ALA A 108 -28.73 15.67 -27.74
CA ALA A 108 -29.96 15.89 -26.98
C ALA A 108 -31.18 15.81 -27.89
N ALA A 109 -31.13 16.39 -29.10
CA ALA A 109 -32.20 16.29 -30.08
C ALA A 109 -32.48 14.82 -30.48
N ALA A 110 -31.42 14.02 -30.66
CA ALA A 110 -31.55 12.60 -30.96
C ALA A 110 -32.17 11.82 -29.77
N GLN A 111 -31.66 12.01 -28.55
CA GLN A 111 -32.17 11.34 -27.36
C GLN A 111 -33.59 11.78 -26.99
N TRP A 112 -33.94 13.05 -27.20
CA TRP A 112 -35.27 13.59 -26.91
C TRP A 112 -36.36 12.91 -27.74
N ARG A 113 -36.06 12.59 -29.00
CA ARG A 113 -36.99 11.85 -29.89
C ARG A 113 -37.26 10.44 -29.39
N GLN A 114 -36.30 9.82 -28.70
CA GLN A 114 -36.40 8.47 -28.15
C GLN A 114 -37.08 8.44 -26.77
N LEU A 115 -37.25 9.58 -26.09
CA LEU A 115 -37.93 9.65 -24.80
C LEU A 115 -39.42 9.37 -24.91
N THR A 116 -39.94 8.65 -23.91
CA THR A 116 -41.38 8.45 -23.73
C THR A 116 -42.08 9.77 -23.39
N PRO A 117 -43.40 9.92 -23.66
CA PRO A 117 -44.16 11.12 -23.26
C PRO A 117 -44.10 11.42 -21.76
N ALA A 118 -44.04 10.37 -20.93
CA ALA A 118 -43.91 10.49 -19.48
C ALA A 118 -42.55 11.08 -19.08
N ASP A 119 -41.45 10.59 -19.67
CA ASP A 119 -40.10 11.09 -19.39
C ASP A 119 -39.88 12.51 -19.90
N ARG A 120 -40.51 12.90 -21.02
CA ARG A 120 -40.51 14.29 -21.49
C ARG A 120 -41.17 15.22 -20.48
N THR A 121 -42.34 14.84 -19.97
CA THR A 121 -43.07 15.61 -18.95
C THR A 121 -42.26 15.71 -17.65
N ARG A 122 -41.64 14.61 -17.22
CA ARG A 122 -40.74 14.57 -16.06
C ARG A 122 -39.53 15.48 -16.24
N THR A 123 -38.97 15.53 -17.44
CA THR A 123 -37.83 16.41 -17.78
C THR A 123 -38.23 17.88 -17.68
N LEU A 124 -39.37 18.27 -18.24
CA LEU A 124 -39.88 19.63 -18.13
C LEU A 124 -40.14 20.06 -16.68
N ARG A 125 -40.70 19.17 -15.86
CA ARG A 125 -40.88 19.42 -14.41
C ARG A 125 -39.55 19.55 -13.65
N SER A 126 -38.47 18.99 -14.19
CA SER A 126 -37.13 19.07 -13.60
C SER A 126 -36.33 20.30 -14.07
N ALA A 127 -36.94 21.22 -14.83
CA ALA A 127 -36.27 22.40 -15.38
C ALA A 127 -35.59 23.27 -14.31
N GLY A 128 -36.21 23.44 -13.14
CA GLY A 128 -35.59 24.17 -12.02
C GLY A 128 -34.29 23.53 -11.52
N TRP A 129 -34.25 22.19 -11.43
CA TRP A 129 -33.03 21.45 -11.07
C TRP A 129 -31.96 21.55 -12.14
N LEU A 130 -32.34 21.47 -13.42
CA LEU A 130 -31.40 21.64 -14.54
C LEU A 130 -30.80 23.06 -14.57
N ALA A 131 -31.62 24.09 -14.36
CA ALA A 131 -31.17 25.47 -14.26
C ALA A 131 -30.26 25.69 -13.04
N GLY A 132 -30.61 25.13 -11.88
CA GLY A 132 -29.78 25.20 -10.68
C GLY A 132 -28.41 24.52 -10.85
N SER A 133 -28.37 23.34 -11.49
CA SER A 133 -27.12 22.67 -11.84
C SER A 133 -26.30 23.49 -12.84
N GLY A 134 -26.96 24.09 -13.84
CA GLY A 134 -26.31 25.00 -14.79
C GLY A 134 -25.72 26.26 -14.14
N ALA A 135 -26.41 26.83 -13.15
CA ALA A 135 -25.91 27.96 -12.37
C ALA A 135 -24.68 27.57 -11.53
N CYS A 136 -24.70 26.39 -10.89
CA CYS A 136 -23.54 25.86 -10.18
C CYS A 136 -22.35 25.70 -11.14
N LEU A 137 -22.59 25.14 -12.33
CA LEU A 137 -21.56 24.94 -13.34
C LEU A 137 -20.98 26.27 -13.86
N ALA A 138 -21.81 27.31 -14.02
CA ALA A 138 -21.36 28.65 -14.38
C ALA A 138 -20.44 29.24 -13.31
N VAL A 139 -20.86 29.23 -12.04
CA VAL A 139 -20.05 29.76 -10.94
C VAL A 139 -18.74 28.98 -10.81
N HIS A 140 -18.78 27.64 -10.93
CA HIS A 140 -17.59 26.80 -10.91
C HIS A 140 -16.58 27.22 -11.99
N PHE A 141 -16.97 27.24 -13.27
CA PHE A 141 -16.03 27.58 -14.35
C PHE A 141 -15.61 29.05 -14.32
N GLY A 142 -16.50 29.96 -13.97
CA GLY A 142 -16.17 31.38 -13.83
C GLY A 142 -15.12 31.60 -12.74
N ALA A 143 -15.35 31.03 -11.56
CA ALA A 143 -14.42 31.16 -10.42
C ALA A 143 -13.09 30.42 -10.67
N TRP A 144 -13.12 29.22 -11.25
CA TRP A 144 -11.90 28.44 -11.51
C TRP A 144 -11.02 29.06 -12.59
N VAL A 145 -11.58 29.44 -13.75
CA VAL A 145 -10.79 30.04 -14.83
C VAL A 145 -10.28 31.42 -14.42
N TRP A 146 -11.05 32.17 -13.64
CA TRP A 146 -10.57 33.42 -13.03
C TRP A 146 -9.44 33.15 -12.03
N GLY A 147 -9.60 32.18 -11.14
CA GLY A 147 -8.57 31.74 -10.20
C GLY A 147 -7.28 31.34 -10.92
N LEU A 148 -7.38 30.56 -12.00
CA LEU A 148 -6.25 30.15 -12.85
C LEU A 148 -5.45 31.33 -13.42
N GLN A 149 -6.08 32.48 -13.72
CA GLN A 149 -5.39 33.68 -14.20
C GLN A 149 -4.79 34.54 -13.06
N HIS A 150 -5.21 34.31 -11.82
CA HIS A 150 -4.87 35.14 -10.65
C HIS A 150 -4.11 34.38 -9.53
N THR A 151 -3.81 33.11 -9.73
CA THR A 151 -2.91 32.30 -8.90
C THR A 151 -2.02 31.40 -9.79
N SER A 152 -1.18 30.54 -9.20
CA SER A 152 -0.38 29.59 -9.98
C SER A 152 -1.21 28.42 -10.51
N LEU A 153 -0.75 27.79 -11.60
CA LEU A 153 -1.41 26.61 -12.19
C LEU A 153 -1.58 25.50 -11.15
N THR A 154 -0.52 25.26 -10.37
CA THR A 154 -0.50 24.22 -9.33
C THR A 154 -1.46 24.54 -8.19
N HIS A 155 -1.46 25.78 -7.67
CA HIS A 155 -2.40 26.19 -6.61
C HIS A 155 -3.85 26.11 -7.08
N SER A 156 -4.13 26.58 -8.29
CA SER A 156 -5.48 26.58 -8.85
C SER A 156 -6.02 25.16 -9.04
N LEU A 157 -5.23 24.27 -9.64
CA LEU A 157 -5.59 22.85 -9.84
C LEU A 157 -5.81 22.15 -8.50
N LEU A 158 -4.95 22.41 -7.52
CA LEU A 158 -5.06 21.80 -6.20
C LEU A 158 -6.35 22.18 -5.47
N LEU A 159 -6.69 23.46 -5.45
CA LEU A 159 -7.84 23.98 -4.72
C LEU A 159 -9.16 23.66 -5.41
N VAL A 160 -9.21 23.63 -6.74
CA VAL A 160 -10.41 23.26 -7.49
C VAL A 160 -10.71 21.75 -7.36
N SER A 161 -9.68 20.91 -7.22
CA SER A 161 -9.86 19.47 -7.03
C SER A 161 -10.22 19.08 -5.58
N ALA A 162 -10.40 20.03 -4.65
CA ALA A 162 -10.76 19.78 -3.24
C ALA A 162 -12.22 19.31 -3.00
N THR A 163 -13.00 19.11 -4.06
CA THR A 163 -14.40 18.66 -4.01
C THR A 163 -14.64 17.40 -3.16
N PRO A 164 -13.80 16.34 -3.20
CA PRO A 164 -13.99 15.14 -2.37
C PRO A 164 -13.94 15.45 -0.87
N LEU A 165 -13.05 16.37 -0.46
CA LEU A 165 -12.89 16.78 0.94
C LEU A 165 -14.16 17.45 1.45
N LEU A 166 -14.72 18.36 0.64
CA LEU A 166 -15.95 19.06 0.97
C LEU A 166 -17.14 18.10 1.02
N LEU A 167 -17.21 17.13 0.11
CA LEU A 167 -18.22 16.07 0.14
C LEU A 167 -18.11 15.20 1.40
N ALA A 168 -16.90 14.81 1.79
CA ALA A 168 -16.69 14.01 2.99
C ALA A 168 -17.03 14.78 4.28
N VAL A 169 -16.67 16.06 4.36
CA VAL A 169 -17.07 16.94 5.48
C VAL A 169 -18.60 17.07 5.56
N LEU A 170 -19.28 17.25 4.42
CA LEU A 170 -20.74 17.32 4.39
C LEU A 170 -21.41 16.00 4.77
N ALA A 171 -20.87 14.86 4.32
CA ALA A 171 -21.35 13.54 4.71
C ALA A 171 -21.21 13.32 6.22
N ALA A 172 -20.04 13.64 6.78
CA ALA A 172 -19.78 13.57 8.22
C ALA A 172 -20.70 14.50 9.02
N ALA A 173 -20.91 15.73 8.57
CA ALA A 173 -21.80 16.71 9.20
C ALA A 173 -23.28 16.31 9.13
N SER A 174 -23.66 15.54 8.10
CA SER A 174 -25.02 15.02 7.91
C SER A 174 -25.27 13.70 8.65
N GLY A 175 -24.27 13.17 9.36
CA GLY A 175 -24.37 11.90 10.09
C GLY A 175 -24.35 10.66 9.18
N GLU A 176 -23.95 10.80 7.91
CA GLU A 176 -23.79 9.68 6.99
C GLU A 176 -22.48 8.94 7.28
N ALA A 177 -22.55 7.61 7.40
CA ALA A 177 -21.37 6.78 7.62
C ALA A 177 -20.57 6.66 6.31
N LEU A 178 -19.41 7.32 6.25
CA LEU A 178 -18.44 7.12 5.18
C LEU A 178 -17.83 5.72 5.27
N SER A 179 -17.69 5.03 4.16
CA SER A 179 -16.96 3.76 4.13
C SER A 179 -15.48 3.98 4.47
N ARG A 180 -14.80 2.95 4.98
CA ARG A 180 -13.36 3.03 5.32
C ARG A 180 -12.48 3.43 4.12
N GLY A 181 -12.88 3.04 2.90
CA GLY A 181 -12.19 3.43 1.67
C GLY A 181 -12.42 4.89 1.29
N GLU A 182 -13.62 5.41 1.50
CA GLU A 182 -13.96 6.81 1.26
C GLU A 182 -13.27 7.75 2.26
N LEU A 183 -13.23 7.36 3.54
CA LEU A 183 -12.49 8.09 4.57
C LEU A 183 -10.99 8.09 4.28
N GLY A 184 -10.42 6.92 3.95
CA GLY A 184 -9.00 6.79 3.59
C GLY A 184 -8.64 7.61 2.35
N GLY A 185 -9.46 7.56 1.29
CA GLY A 185 -9.25 8.34 0.08
C GLY A 185 -9.37 9.86 0.30
N THR A 186 -10.28 10.29 1.17
CA THR A 186 -10.44 11.69 1.58
C THR A 186 -9.21 12.18 2.36
N VAL A 187 -8.76 11.42 3.36
CA VAL A 187 -7.58 11.78 4.17
C VAL A 187 -6.33 11.82 3.31
N LEU A 188 -6.15 10.86 2.41
CA LEU A 188 -5.02 10.82 1.47
C LEU A 188 -5.06 12.00 0.49
N GLY A 189 -6.24 12.33 -0.05
CA GLY A 189 -6.43 13.50 -0.93
C GLY A 189 -6.13 14.83 -0.22
N ALA A 190 -6.54 14.96 1.05
CA ALA A 190 -6.24 16.14 1.88
C ALA A 190 -4.74 16.26 2.16
N ALA A 191 -4.09 15.17 2.55
CA ALA A 191 -2.66 15.13 2.81
C ALA A 191 -1.85 15.48 1.55
N GLY A 192 -2.22 14.91 0.40
CA GLY A 192 -1.62 15.24 -0.90
C GLY A 192 -1.78 16.71 -1.25
N ALA A 193 -2.96 17.29 -1.05
CA ALA A 193 -3.20 18.72 -1.28
C ALA A 193 -2.40 19.64 -0.33
N ILE A 194 -2.21 19.25 0.93
CA ILE A 194 -1.39 20.02 1.88
C ILE A 194 0.09 19.99 1.47
N VAL A 195 0.60 18.81 1.11
CA VAL A 195 2.00 18.62 0.71
C VAL A 195 2.32 19.36 -0.60
N LEU A 196 1.43 19.29 -1.59
CA LEU A 196 1.59 19.99 -2.88
C LEU A 196 1.54 21.53 -2.70
N SER A 197 0.67 22.03 -1.81
CA SER A 197 0.60 23.47 -1.48
C SER A 197 1.87 23.96 -0.77
N ALA A 198 2.42 23.16 0.15
CA ALA A 198 3.66 23.47 0.84
C ALA A 198 4.88 23.43 -0.09
N GLY A 199 4.90 22.53 -1.08
CA GLY A 199 5.95 22.43 -2.09
C GLY A 199 5.98 23.60 -3.08
N ALA A 200 4.81 24.12 -3.46
CA ALA A 200 4.69 25.28 -4.36
C ALA A 200 5.18 26.60 -3.70
N ALA A 201 5.06 26.74 -2.38
CA ALA A 201 5.56 27.89 -1.63
C ALA A 201 7.11 28.03 -1.66
N GLY A 202 7.85 26.96 -1.98
CA GLY A 202 9.32 26.97 -2.05
C GLY A 202 9.89 27.22 -3.47
N GLY A 203 9.04 27.25 -4.51
CA GLY A 203 9.45 27.11 -5.92
C GLY A 203 9.58 28.40 -6.74
N GLY A 204 9.57 29.59 -6.14
CA GLY A 204 9.78 30.84 -6.87
C GLY A 204 8.69 31.23 -7.88
N GLU A 205 7.48 30.64 -7.80
CA GLU A 205 6.34 31.04 -8.64
C GLU A 205 5.78 32.40 -8.17
N ALA A 206 6.14 33.47 -8.87
CA ALA A 206 5.85 34.86 -8.51
C ALA A 206 4.37 35.32 -8.67
N LYS A 207 3.38 34.43 -8.54
CA LYS A 207 1.96 34.76 -8.79
C LYS A 207 0.94 34.09 -7.87
N ALA A 208 1.30 33.63 -6.66
CA ALA A 208 0.28 33.15 -5.71
C ALA A 208 -0.54 34.33 -5.15
N GLY A 209 -1.73 34.56 -5.70
CA GLY A 209 -2.67 35.57 -5.21
C GLY A 209 -3.76 34.93 -4.37
N LEU A 210 -3.89 35.35 -3.10
CA LEU A 210 -4.92 34.85 -2.17
C LEU A 210 -6.33 34.90 -2.77
N ALA A 211 -6.63 35.94 -3.55
CA ALA A 211 -7.92 36.07 -4.23
C ALA A 211 -8.15 34.95 -5.25
N GLY A 212 -7.12 34.59 -6.04
CA GLY A 212 -7.18 33.49 -6.99
C GLY A 212 -7.37 32.13 -6.31
N ASP A 213 -6.68 31.91 -5.20
CA ASP A 213 -6.82 30.69 -4.38
C ASP A 213 -8.24 30.54 -3.81
N LEU A 214 -8.80 31.63 -3.26
CA LEU A 214 -10.18 31.66 -2.76
C LEU A 214 -11.21 31.40 -3.88
N ALA A 215 -10.96 31.90 -5.09
CA ALA A 215 -11.83 31.64 -6.23
C ALA A 215 -11.78 30.17 -6.68
N SER A 216 -10.60 29.55 -6.72
CA SER A 216 -10.48 28.11 -7.02
C SER A 216 -11.11 27.23 -5.94
N LEU A 217 -11.05 27.62 -4.67
CA LEU A 217 -11.76 26.93 -3.58
C LEU A 217 -13.29 27.12 -3.67
N LEU A 218 -13.77 28.32 -4.03
CA LEU A 218 -15.19 28.54 -4.31
C LEU A 218 -15.69 27.62 -5.44
N ALA A 219 -14.87 27.44 -6.48
CA ALA A 219 -15.20 26.56 -7.58
C ALA A 219 -15.38 25.11 -7.12
N SER A 220 -14.55 24.60 -6.22
CA SER A 220 -14.72 23.24 -5.67
C SER A 220 -15.94 23.11 -4.76
N ALA A 221 -16.25 24.13 -3.96
CA ALA A 221 -17.44 24.14 -3.12
C ALA A 221 -18.74 24.07 -3.93
N VAL A 222 -18.84 24.84 -5.01
CA VAL A 222 -20.05 24.86 -5.86
C VAL A 222 -20.16 23.60 -6.73
N MET A 223 -19.04 22.93 -7.03
CA MET A 223 -19.03 21.63 -7.72
C MET A 223 -19.79 20.55 -6.94
N VAL A 224 -19.85 20.63 -5.60
CA VAL A 224 -20.67 19.74 -4.76
C VAL A 224 -22.16 19.81 -5.12
N GLY A 225 -22.68 21.03 -5.31
CA GLY A 225 -24.08 21.25 -5.70
C GLY A 225 -24.38 20.67 -7.08
N TYR A 226 -23.47 20.90 -8.03
CA TYR A 226 -23.55 20.35 -9.39
C TYR A 226 -23.56 18.81 -9.40
N LEU A 227 -22.63 18.16 -8.69
CA LEU A 227 -22.54 16.69 -8.65
C LEU A 227 -23.75 16.07 -7.93
N SER A 228 -24.25 16.72 -6.88
CA SER A 228 -25.45 16.29 -6.15
C SER A 228 -26.70 16.28 -7.03
N VAL A 229 -26.95 17.38 -7.78
CA VAL A 229 -28.07 17.44 -8.74
C VAL A 229 -27.86 16.45 -9.89
N GLY A 230 -26.62 16.34 -10.38
CA GLY A 230 -26.23 15.38 -11.39
C GLY A 230 -26.57 13.94 -11.00
N ARG A 231 -26.17 13.51 -9.80
CA ARG A 231 -26.46 12.15 -9.29
C ARG A 231 -27.95 11.84 -9.30
N ARG A 232 -28.79 12.79 -8.89
CA ARG A 232 -30.25 12.63 -8.85
C ARG A 232 -30.87 12.51 -10.24
N LEU A 233 -30.50 13.40 -11.17
CA LEU A 233 -31.12 13.45 -12.49
C LEU A 233 -30.57 12.34 -13.42
N ARG A 234 -29.29 11.98 -13.30
CA ARG A 234 -28.62 10.98 -14.14
C ARG A 234 -29.08 9.53 -13.90
N GLN A 235 -29.81 9.25 -12.82
CA GLN A 235 -30.38 7.92 -12.58
C GLN A 235 -31.36 7.49 -13.68
N TRP A 236 -32.11 8.43 -14.23
CA TRP A 236 -33.19 8.14 -15.19
C TRP A 236 -33.08 8.96 -16.48
N MET A 237 -32.55 10.18 -16.41
CA MET A 237 -32.45 11.07 -17.56
C MET A 237 -31.27 10.65 -18.45
N PRO A 238 -31.41 10.60 -19.79
CA PRO A 238 -30.29 10.37 -20.70
C PRO A 238 -29.22 11.48 -20.63
N ILE A 239 -27.97 11.14 -20.98
CA ILE A 239 -26.82 12.02 -20.74
C ILE A 239 -26.89 13.33 -21.50
N PHE A 240 -27.23 13.31 -22.79
CA PHE A 240 -27.27 14.54 -23.59
C PHE A 240 -28.49 15.39 -23.23
N VAL A 241 -29.61 14.77 -22.86
CA VAL A 241 -30.81 15.47 -22.35
C VAL A 241 -30.53 16.20 -21.04
N TYR A 242 -29.67 15.65 -20.18
CA TYR A 242 -29.18 16.32 -18.97
C TYR A 242 -28.12 17.39 -19.29
N ALA A 243 -27.07 17.00 -20.00
CA ALA A 243 -25.88 17.82 -20.16
C ALA A 243 -26.12 19.06 -21.04
N PHE A 244 -26.99 18.98 -22.05
CA PHE A 244 -27.30 20.11 -22.94
C PHE A 244 -27.90 21.32 -22.21
N PRO A 245 -29.05 21.21 -21.49
CA PRO A 245 -29.63 22.37 -20.81
C PRO A 245 -28.76 22.88 -19.66
N VAL A 246 -28.06 22.00 -18.94
CA VAL A 246 -27.13 22.40 -17.87
C VAL A 246 -25.96 23.21 -18.44
N THR A 247 -25.28 22.68 -19.46
CA THR A 247 -24.15 23.36 -20.11
C THR A 247 -24.58 24.61 -20.85
N GLY A 248 -25.75 24.59 -21.51
CA GLY A 248 -26.32 25.74 -22.21
C GLY A 248 -26.69 26.88 -21.27
N THR A 249 -27.30 26.56 -20.13
CA THR A 249 -27.60 27.56 -19.08
C THR A 249 -26.29 28.18 -18.56
N ALA A 250 -25.27 27.35 -18.32
CA ALA A 250 -23.98 27.82 -17.85
C ALA A 250 -23.27 28.71 -18.88
N ALA A 251 -23.28 28.31 -20.16
CA ALA A 251 -22.72 29.08 -21.27
C ALA A 251 -23.40 30.44 -21.40
N ALA A 252 -24.74 30.49 -21.33
CA ALA A 252 -25.51 31.73 -21.38
C ALA A 252 -25.20 32.63 -20.17
N ALA A 253 -25.19 32.07 -18.96
CA ALA A 253 -24.89 32.80 -17.73
C ALA A 253 -23.47 33.41 -17.76
N LEU A 254 -22.46 32.64 -18.17
CA LEU A 254 -21.08 33.13 -18.30
C LEU A 254 -20.94 34.18 -19.41
N THR A 255 -21.65 34.01 -20.53
CA THR A 255 -21.63 35.01 -21.63
C THR A 255 -22.21 36.35 -21.16
N LEU A 256 -23.33 36.32 -20.42
CA LEU A 256 -23.94 37.50 -19.83
C LEU A 256 -23.06 38.11 -18.74
N ALA A 257 -22.44 37.28 -17.90
CA ALA A 257 -21.50 37.74 -16.88
C ALA A 257 -20.28 38.43 -17.52
N GLY A 258 -19.70 37.84 -18.57
CA GLY A 258 -18.60 38.45 -19.34
C GLY A 258 -18.97 39.84 -19.85
N LEU A 259 -20.15 40.01 -20.49
CA LEU A 259 -20.63 41.32 -20.94
C LEU A 259 -20.82 42.34 -19.81
N ALA A 260 -21.14 41.87 -18.61
CA ALA A 260 -21.42 42.73 -17.47
C ALA A 260 -20.15 43.18 -16.72
N VAL A 261 -19.14 42.30 -16.61
CA VAL A 261 -17.98 42.54 -15.73
C VAL A 261 -16.62 42.59 -16.44
N GLU A 262 -16.52 42.12 -17.68
CA GLU A 262 -15.28 42.16 -18.46
C GLU A 262 -15.38 43.21 -19.58
N PRO A 263 -14.25 43.81 -20.01
CA PRO A 263 -14.24 44.78 -21.12
C PRO A 263 -14.37 44.06 -22.48
N VAL A 264 -15.51 43.41 -22.70
CA VAL A 264 -15.81 42.60 -23.89
C VAL A 264 -16.99 43.14 -24.67
N HIS A 265 -17.04 42.81 -25.96
CA HIS A 265 -18.05 43.33 -26.88
C HIS A 265 -18.86 42.19 -27.52
N LEU A 266 -20.14 42.46 -27.79
CA LEU A 266 -21.05 41.51 -28.42
C LEU A 266 -20.61 41.16 -29.84
N THR A 267 -20.12 42.16 -30.57
CA THR A 267 -19.69 42.07 -31.96
C THR A 267 -18.20 42.42 -32.05
N GLY A 268 -17.33 41.42 -32.16
CA GLY A 268 -15.90 41.64 -32.36
C GLY A 268 -15.15 40.33 -32.59
N ALA A 269 -14.29 40.29 -33.59
CA ALA A 269 -13.30 39.24 -33.75
C ALA A 269 -12.11 39.52 -32.81
N GLY A 270 -11.51 38.47 -32.24
CA GLY A 270 -10.35 38.58 -31.34
C GLY A 270 -10.65 38.27 -29.87
N SER A 271 -9.70 38.52 -28.98
CA SER A 271 -9.71 38.07 -27.58
C SER A 271 -10.77 38.71 -26.68
N ARG A 272 -11.42 39.79 -27.13
CA ARG A 272 -12.46 40.52 -26.37
C ARG A 272 -13.87 40.37 -26.96
N GLY A 273 -14.07 39.48 -27.93
CA GLY A 273 -15.39 39.17 -28.45
C GLY A 273 -16.04 38.04 -27.66
N VAL A 274 -17.31 38.17 -27.28
CA VAL A 274 -18.02 37.07 -26.57
C VAL A 274 -18.21 35.81 -27.43
N PHE A 275 -18.09 35.95 -28.75
CA PHE A 275 -17.99 34.86 -29.73
C PHE A 275 -16.69 34.94 -30.56
N GLY A 276 -15.64 35.56 -29.98
CA GLY A 276 -14.40 35.87 -30.69
C GLY A 276 -13.66 34.65 -31.25
N TRP A 277 -13.89 33.47 -30.67
CA TRP A 277 -13.34 32.20 -31.13
C TRP A 277 -13.87 31.77 -32.50
N VAL A 278 -15.09 32.14 -32.90
CA VAL A 278 -15.73 31.67 -34.14
C VAL A 278 -14.99 32.18 -35.38
N ALA A 279 -14.48 33.41 -35.32
CA ALA A 279 -13.78 34.07 -36.42
C ALA A 279 -12.25 34.05 -36.28
N SER A 280 -11.70 33.59 -35.14
CA SER A 280 -10.26 33.57 -34.88
C SER A 280 -9.61 32.27 -35.30
N ARG A 281 -8.73 32.31 -36.30
CA ARG A 281 -7.89 31.16 -36.70
C ARG A 281 -6.95 30.69 -35.59
N HIS A 282 -6.65 31.55 -34.62
CA HIS A 282 -5.76 31.23 -33.51
C HIS A 282 -6.49 30.54 -32.35
N HIS A 283 -7.66 31.04 -31.94
CA HIS A 283 -8.39 30.47 -30.79
C HIS A 283 -9.31 29.31 -31.15
N ALA A 284 -9.82 29.25 -32.38
CA ALA A 284 -10.78 28.21 -32.78
C ALA A 284 -10.29 26.77 -32.52
N PRO A 285 -9.03 26.37 -32.85
CA PRO A 285 -8.54 25.02 -32.56
C PRO A 285 -8.55 24.68 -31.08
N TRP A 286 -8.16 25.63 -30.22
CA TRP A 286 -8.14 25.44 -28.77
C TRP A 286 -9.54 25.34 -28.19
N VAL A 287 -10.49 26.17 -28.64
CA VAL A 287 -11.88 26.09 -28.19
C VAL A 287 -12.55 24.79 -28.66
N VAL A 288 -12.26 24.33 -29.89
CA VAL A 288 -12.70 23.02 -30.39
C VAL A 288 -12.14 21.89 -29.52
N TYR A 289 -10.85 21.94 -29.19
CA TYR A 289 -10.24 20.97 -28.29
C TYR A 289 -10.90 20.99 -26.91
N LEU A 290 -11.03 22.16 -26.28
CA LEU A 290 -11.65 22.33 -24.97
C LEU A 290 -13.10 21.81 -24.93
N ALA A 291 -13.82 22.00 -26.04
CA ALA A 291 -15.18 21.54 -26.18
C ALA A 291 -15.28 20.02 -26.30
N LEU A 292 -14.48 19.40 -27.17
CA LEU A 292 -14.54 17.96 -27.45
C LEU A 292 -13.80 17.11 -26.41
N GLY A 293 -12.57 17.47 -26.05
CA GLY A 293 -11.76 16.76 -25.05
C GLY A 293 -12.34 16.97 -23.65
N PRO A 294 -11.96 18.04 -22.93
CA PRO A 294 -12.45 18.28 -21.57
C PRO A 294 -13.97 18.39 -21.44
N GLY A 295 -14.68 18.89 -22.47
CA GLY A 295 -16.13 19.11 -22.41
C GLY A 295 -16.96 17.84 -22.64
N ILE A 296 -16.76 17.16 -23.78
CA ILE A 296 -17.49 15.92 -24.11
C ILE A 296 -16.83 14.71 -23.45
N VAL A 297 -15.56 14.41 -23.74
CA VAL A 297 -14.90 13.22 -23.17
C VAL A 297 -14.75 13.34 -21.65
N GLY A 298 -14.31 14.51 -21.18
CA GLY A 298 -14.11 14.81 -19.77
C GLY A 298 -15.41 14.94 -18.96
N HIS A 299 -15.98 16.15 -18.94
CA HIS A 299 -17.11 16.50 -18.07
C HIS A 299 -18.38 15.69 -18.38
N THR A 300 -18.70 15.49 -19.65
CA THR A 300 -19.86 14.67 -20.03
C THR A 300 -19.60 13.17 -19.78
N GLY A 301 -18.34 12.73 -19.88
CA GLY A 301 -17.90 11.40 -19.42
C GLY A 301 -18.15 11.20 -17.92
N PHE A 302 -17.70 12.10 -17.06
CA PHE A 302 -17.97 12.05 -15.62
C PHE A 302 -19.46 12.08 -15.29
N ASN A 303 -20.24 12.95 -15.95
CA ASN A 303 -21.70 12.94 -15.83
C ASN A 303 -22.32 11.60 -16.25
N THR A 304 -21.76 10.93 -17.25
CA THR A 304 -22.20 9.59 -17.66
C THR A 304 -21.99 8.59 -16.52
N LEU A 305 -20.82 8.67 -15.89
CA LEU A 305 -20.40 7.79 -14.80
C LEU A 305 -21.20 7.99 -13.51
N LEU A 306 -21.77 9.17 -13.26
CA LEU A 306 -22.67 9.41 -12.11
C LEU A 306 -23.91 8.49 -12.07
N ARG A 307 -24.23 7.81 -13.18
CA ARG A 307 -25.26 6.75 -13.20
C ARG A 307 -24.80 5.49 -12.46
N TYR A 308 -23.51 5.18 -12.49
CA TYR A 308 -22.93 3.92 -11.99
C TYR A 308 -22.07 4.10 -10.75
N LEU A 309 -21.47 5.28 -10.58
CA LEU A 309 -20.56 5.61 -9.49
C LEU A 309 -21.19 6.69 -8.59
N THR A 310 -20.78 6.70 -7.32
CA THR A 310 -21.17 7.75 -6.37
C THR A 310 -20.50 9.08 -6.73
N PRO A 311 -21.08 10.23 -6.34
CA PRO A 311 -20.44 11.54 -6.49
C PRO A 311 -19.04 11.57 -5.88
N LEU A 312 -18.88 10.94 -4.72
CA LEU A 312 -17.59 10.84 -4.04
C LEU A 312 -16.57 10.04 -4.87
N ALA A 313 -16.93 8.86 -5.39
CA ALA A 313 -16.04 8.07 -6.25
C ALA A 313 -15.63 8.81 -7.54
N VAL A 314 -16.57 9.51 -8.19
CA VAL A 314 -16.28 10.38 -9.34
C VAL A 314 -15.36 11.53 -8.94
N SER A 315 -15.59 12.14 -7.77
CA SER A 315 -14.77 13.24 -7.28
C SER A 315 -13.35 12.81 -6.90
N LEU A 316 -13.16 11.61 -6.35
CA LEU A 316 -11.83 11.08 -6.02
C LEU A 316 -10.99 10.89 -7.29
N ALA A 317 -11.62 10.56 -8.43
CA ALA A 317 -10.91 10.51 -9.71
C ALA A 317 -10.44 11.90 -10.18
N PHE A 318 -11.19 12.98 -9.88
CA PHE A 318 -10.72 14.35 -10.12
C PHE A 318 -9.50 14.73 -9.28
N GLN A 319 -9.21 14.02 -8.18
CA GLN A 319 -8.01 14.29 -7.38
C GLN A 319 -6.71 13.98 -8.13
N MET A 320 -6.78 13.21 -9.23
CA MET A 320 -5.64 12.97 -10.12
C MET A 320 -5.35 14.16 -11.05
N GLU A 321 -6.28 15.11 -11.17
CA GLU A 321 -6.18 16.26 -12.07
C GLU A 321 -4.97 17.16 -11.79
N PRO A 322 -4.61 17.49 -10.53
CA PRO A 322 -3.41 18.29 -10.26
C PRO A 322 -2.14 17.56 -10.68
N LEU A 323 -2.06 16.24 -10.52
CA LEU A 323 -0.91 15.43 -10.90
C LEU A 323 -0.76 15.36 -12.43
N VAL A 324 -1.81 14.91 -13.11
CA VAL A 324 -1.81 14.74 -14.57
C VAL A 324 -1.74 16.10 -15.28
N GLY A 325 -2.49 17.08 -14.78
CA GLY A 325 -2.54 18.44 -15.32
C GLY A 325 -1.21 19.19 -15.18
N SER A 326 -0.52 19.05 -14.05
CA SER A 326 0.83 19.64 -13.88
C SER A 326 1.86 18.97 -14.80
N ALA A 327 1.76 17.65 -15.00
CA ALA A 327 2.63 16.93 -15.94
C ALA A 327 2.40 17.37 -17.39
N ILE A 328 1.13 17.51 -17.82
CA ILE A 328 0.77 18.04 -19.14
C ILE A 328 1.25 19.50 -19.29
N GLY A 329 1.05 20.32 -18.27
CA GLY A 329 1.49 21.72 -18.25
C GLY A 329 3.00 21.88 -18.41
N TRP A 330 3.77 21.05 -17.71
CA TRP A 330 5.22 21.00 -17.85
C TRP A 330 5.64 20.54 -19.25
N ALA A 331 5.06 19.46 -19.77
CA ALA A 331 5.36 18.95 -21.10
C ALA A 331 5.02 19.96 -22.21
N ALA A 332 3.98 20.78 -22.00
CA ALA A 332 3.59 21.86 -22.89
C ALA A 332 4.42 23.16 -22.72
N GLY A 333 5.34 23.21 -21.76
CA GLY A 333 6.17 24.39 -21.47
C GLY A 333 5.41 25.54 -20.77
N VAL A 334 4.27 25.24 -20.16
CA VAL A 334 3.36 26.21 -19.53
C VAL A 334 3.61 26.35 -18.02
N SER A 335 4.19 25.33 -17.37
CA SER A 335 4.58 25.35 -15.96
C SER A 335 6.00 24.83 -15.74
N GLY A 336 6.57 25.11 -14.56
CA GLY A 336 7.82 24.49 -14.12
C GLY A 336 7.70 22.97 -14.00
N ALA A 337 8.84 22.27 -13.94
CA ALA A 337 8.87 20.84 -13.67
C ALA A 337 8.15 20.54 -12.35
N PRO A 338 7.33 19.47 -12.27
CA PRO A 338 6.69 19.08 -11.02
C PRO A 338 7.76 18.97 -9.92
N GLY A 339 7.55 19.63 -8.78
CA GLY A 339 8.52 19.61 -7.68
C GLY A 339 8.73 18.18 -7.15
N ALA A 340 9.87 17.91 -6.52
CA ALA A 340 10.23 16.58 -5.98
C ALA A 340 9.12 15.96 -5.10
N LEU A 341 8.37 16.79 -4.38
CA LEU A 341 7.21 16.37 -3.56
C LEU A 341 6.01 15.85 -4.38
N THR A 342 5.84 16.31 -5.63
CA THR A 342 4.79 15.85 -6.55
C THR A 342 5.14 14.47 -7.13
N ALA A 343 6.43 14.20 -7.37
CA ALA A 343 6.92 12.87 -7.73
C ALA A 343 6.86 11.91 -6.53
N LEU A 344 7.18 12.39 -5.32
CA LEU A 344 7.05 11.67 -4.05
C LEU A 344 5.61 11.27 -3.71
N GLY A 345 4.60 12.06 -4.08
CA GLY A 345 3.20 11.67 -3.91
C GLY A 345 2.80 10.42 -4.70
N GLY A 346 3.49 10.15 -5.82
CA GLY A 346 3.38 8.90 -6.58
C GLY A 346 4.41 7.83 -6.17
N ALA A 347 5.36 8.18 -5.30
CA ALA A 347 6.49 7.36 -4.87
C ALA A 347 6.69 7.48 -3.34
N LEU A 348 5.63 7.27 -2.57
CA LEU A 348 5.80 6.88 -1.17
C LEU A 348 6.39 5.48 -1.20
N VAL A 349 7.72 5.42 -1.20
CA VAL A 349 8.47 4.19 -1.09
C VAL A 349 8.38 3.76 0.37
N LEU A 350 7.61 2.72 0.65
CA LEU A 350 7.30 2.27 2.00
C LEU A 350 8.16 1.06 2.38
N ILE A 351 8.26 0.82 3.67
CA ILE A 351 9.01 -0.26 4.29
C ILE A 351 8.00 -1.06 5.10
N GLY A 352 7.66 -2.26 4.63
CA GLY A 352 6.94 -3.24 5.45
C GLY A 352 7.94 -4.18 6.09
N THR A 353 7.81 -4.51 7.37
CA THR A 353 8.67 -5.50 8.03
C THR A 353 7.84 -6.57 8.70
N GLU A 354 8.18 -7.81 8.43
CA GLU A 354 7.52 -8.97 9.02
C GLU A 354 8.52 -9.74 9.87
N HIS A 355 8.09 -10.22 11.02
CA HIS A 355 8.93 -11.11 11.81
C HIS A 355 8.16 -12.14 12.61
N GLU A 356 8.69 -13.35 12.63
CA GLU A 356 8.18 -14.49 13.37
C GLU A 356 9.00 -14.69 14.65
N LYS A 357 8.39 -15.34 15.63
CA LYS A 357 9.03 -15.67 16.90
C LYS A 357 8.39 -16.89 17.54
N LEU A 358 9.22 -17.62 18.27
CA LEU A 358 8.84 -18.87 18.92
C LEU A 358 8.28 -18.59 20.32
N GLY A 359 6.97 -18.72 20.48
CA GLY A 359 6.31 -18.68 21.79
C GLY A 359 6.48 -19.98 22.58
N PHE A 360 6.86 -19.90 23.86
CA PHE A 360 7.13 -21.05 24.72
C PHE A 360 6.65 -20.86 26.17
N ASN A 361 6.50 -21.96 26.90
CA ASN A 361 6.14 -22.00 28.31
C ASN A 361 7.36 -21.82 29.20
N LEU A 362 7.32 -20.89 30.17
CA LEU A 362 8.46 -20.65 31.08
C LEU A 362 8.75 -21.83 32.02
N LYS A 363 7.79 -22.73 32.21
CA LYS A 363 7.92 -23.87 33.13
C LYS A 363 8.85 -24.96 32.59
N ASP A 364 8.78 -25.26 31.30
CA ASP A 364 9.40 -26.44 30.69
C ASP A 364 9.95 -26.19 29.27
N ASN A 365 9.93 -24.95 28.80
CA ASN A 365 10.32 -24.52 27.47
C ASN A 365 9.46 -25.10 26.32
N SER A 366 8.35 -25.79 26.60
CA SER A 366 7.46 -26.36 25.58
C SER A 366 6.80 -25.28 24.72
N ARG A 367 6.50 -25.61 23.46
CA ARG A 367 5.80 -24.70 22.55
C ARG A 367 4.41 -24.36 23.08
N MET A 368 4.00 -23.10 22.95
CA MET A 368 2.67 -22.67 23.38
C MET A 368 1.57 -23.38 22.57
N SER A 369 0.58 -23.94 23.26
CA SER A 369 -0.59 -24.52 22.62
C SER A 369 -1.45 -23.44 21.95
N TYR A 370 -2.34 -23.85 21.03
CA TYR A 370 -3.30 -22.92 20.43
C TYR A 370 -4.13 -22.17 21.49
N ASP A 371 -4.59 -22.84 22.54
CA ASP A 371 -5.42 -22.20 23.57
C ASP A 371 -4.66 -21.10 24.32
N GLN A 372 -3.35 -21.30 24.55
CA GLN A 372 -2.49 -20.27 25.16
C GLN A 372 -2.28 -19.09 24.22
N ILE A 373 -2.03 -19.36 22.94
CA ILE A 373 -1.89 -18.33 21.91
C ILE A 373 -3.21 -17.54 21.75
N ALA A 374 -4.35 -18.22 21.77
CA ALA A 374 -5.67 -17.60 21.71
C ALA A 374 -5.92 -16.67 22.91
N GLN A 375 -5.52 -17.08 24.12
CA GLN A 375 -5.56 -16.20 25.30
C GLN A 375 -4.68 -14.95 25.11
N LEU A 376 -3.49 -15.11 24.53
CA LEU A 376 -2.60 -13.99 24.25
C LEU A 376 -3.21 -13.02 23.24
N LEU A 377 -3.80 -13.51 22.14
CA LEU A 377 -4.51 -12.70 21.15
C LEU A 377 -5.72 -11.97 21.76
N ARG A 378 -6.50 -12.62 22.64
CA ARG A 378 -7.60 -11.99 23.39
C ARG A 378 -7.14 -10.92 24.37
N LYS A 379 -5.94 -11.07 24.94
CA LYS A 379 -5.33 -10.04 25.78
C LYS A 379 -4.80 -8.86 24.96
N LEU A 380 -4.31 -9.08 23.74
CA LEU A 380 -4.00 -7.99 22.80
C LEU A 380 -5.26 -7.18 22.45
N GLU A 381 -6.37 -7.86 22.18
CA GLU A 381 -7.68 -7.24 21.96
C GLU A 381 -8.12 -6.39 23.16
N SER A 382 -8.21 -7.00 24.35
CA SER A 382 -8.77 -6.35 25.53
C SER A 382 -7.89 -5.26 26.16
N ARG A 383 -6.56 -5.34 26.07
CA ARG A 383 -5.64 -4.37 26.70
C ARG A 383 -5.14 -3.29 25.75
N PHE A 384 -4.94 -3.63 24.49
CA PHE A 384 -4.24 -2.76 23.53
C PHE A 384 -5.12 -2.40 22.32
N GLY A 385 -6.38 -2.85 22.30
CA GLY A 385 -7.38 -2.42 21.31
C GLY A 385 -7.24 -3.09 19.94
N TRP A 386 -6.49 -4.20 19.84
CA TRP A 386 -6.39 -4.94 18.60
C TRP A 386 -7.73 -5.57 18.20
N VAL A 387 -8.02 -5.63 16.91
CA VAL A 387 -9.25 -6.22 16.38
C VAL A 387 -9.02 -7.69 16.03
N PRO A 388 -9.84 -8.63 16.52
CA PRO A 388 -9.63 -10.06 16.25
C PRO A 388 -9.89 -10.45 14.80
N ILE A 389 -9.06 -11.37 14.28
CA ILE A 389 -9.24 -12.07 13.02
C ILE A 389 -9.71 -13.49 13.33
N MET A 390 -10.87 -13.87 12.78
CA MET A 390 -11.54 -15.12 13.10
C MET A 390 -11.58 -16.06 11.89
N GLU A 391 -11.36 -17.36 12.11
CA GLU A 391 -11.58 -18.44 11.14
C GLU A 391 -12.34 -19.57 11.86
N ASP A 392 -13.50 -19.98 11.35
CA ASP A 392 -14.34 -21.02 11.96
C ASP A 392 -14.58 -20.85 13.47
N GLY A 393 -14.84 -19.60 13.90
CA GLY A 393 -15.08 -19.26 15.31
C GLY A 393 -13.83 -19.26 16.21
N ARG A 394 -12.65 -19.50 15.64
CA ARG A 394 -11.35 -19.47 16.33
C ARG A 394 -10.61 -18.17 16.02
N ILE A 395 -9.97 -17.58 17.03
CA ILE A 395 -9.12 -16.40 16.84
C ILE A 395 -7.78 -16.87 16.28
N ILE A 396 -7.44 -16.43 15.06
CA ILE A 396 -6.23 -16.85 14.34
C ILE A 396 -5.23 -15.72 14.12
N GLY A 397 -5.58 -14.53 14.61
CA GLY A 397 -4.76 -13.33 14.52
C GLY A 397 -5.49 -12.13 15.08
N VAL A 398 -4.83 -10.99 15.05
CA VAL A 398 -5.39 -9.68 15.40
C VAL A 398 -4.82 -8.60 14.48
N GLN A 399 -5.48 -7.45 14.34
CA GLN A 399 -5.02 -6.33 13.52
C GLN A 399 -5.20 -4.98 14.24
N LEU A 400 -4.28 -4.05 14.02
CA LEU A 400 -4.32 -2.70 14.59
C LEU A 400 -3.51 -1.75 13.70
N ASP A 401 -4.10 -0.62 13.30
CA ASP A 401 -3.40 0.48 12.61
C ASP A 401 -2.52 0.06 11.41
N GLY A 402 -3.02 -0.86 10.58
CA GLY A 402 -2.29 -1.37 9.41
C GLY A 402 -1.30 -2.49 9.70
N GLN A 403 -1.05 -2.80 10.98
CA GLN A 403 -0.30 -3.97 11.43
C GLN A 403 -1.25 -5.16 11.59
N SER A 404 -0.71 -6.36 11.44
CA SER A 404 -1.39 -7.59 11.77
C SER A 404 -0.48 -8.55 12.50
N VAL A 405 -1.07 -9.28 13.45
CA VAL A 405 -0.44 -10.41 14.10
C VAL A 405 -1.15 -11.66 13.62
N THR A 406 -0.38 -12.60 13.07
CA THR A 406 -0.87 -13.84 12.48
C THR A 406 -0.11 -15.03 13.05
N LEU A 407 -0.65 -16.23 12.81
CA LEU A 407 -0.06 -17.48 13.27
C LEU A 407 0.37 -18.35 12.09
N GLU A 408 1.63 -18.77 12.14
CA GLU A 408 2.23 -19.77 11.26
C GLU A 408 1.89 -21.22 11.72
N PRO A 409 2.14 -22.27 10.91
CA PRO A 409 1.62 -23.61 11.17
C PRO A 409 1.94 -24.20 12.55
N GLY A 410 3.14 -23.93 13.07
CA GLY A 410 3.63 -24.37 14.38
C GLY A 410 3.40 -23.38 15.52
N GLY A 411 2.50 -22.41 15.33
CA GLY A 411 2.19 -21.38 16.32
C GLY A 411 3.30 -20.34 16.49
N GLN A 412 4.19 -20.20 15.50
CA GLN A 412 5.09 -19.06 15.44
C GLN A 412 4.24 -17.79 15.32
N PHE A 413 4.57 -16.80 16.13
CA PHE A 413 3.75 -15.62 16.34
C PHE A 413 4.31 -14.47 15.51
N GLU A 414 3.70 -14.24 14.37
CA GLU A 414 4.16 -13.29 13.37
C GLU A 414 3.59 -11.90 13.65
N LEU A 415 4.42 -10.87 13.48
CA LEU A 415 3.96 -9.51 13.26
C LEU A 415 4.26 -9.16 11.80
N SER A 416 3.23 -8.77 11.05
CA SER A 416 3.35 -8.04 9.79
C SER A 416 3.09 -6.56 10.08
N GLY A 417 4.16 -5.76 10.03
CA GLY A 417 4.15 -4.33 10.34
C GLY A 417 3.43 -3.50 9.26
N ALA A 418 3.09 -2.27 9.61
CA ALA A 418 2.48 -1.36 8.64
C ALA A 418 3.53 -0.91 7.62
N PRO A 419 3.12 -0.50 6.41
CA PRO A 419 4.04 0.13 5.47
C PRO A 419 4.41 1.54 5.99
N VAL A 420 5.68 1.74 6.34
CA VAL A 420 6.19 2.98 6.96
C VAL A 420 7.34 3.60 6.17
N GLU A 421 7.63 4.88 6.38
CA GLU A 421 8.57 5.66 5.55
C GLU A 421 10.03 5.55 6.04
N THR A 422 10.22 5.21 7.32
CA THR A 422 11.54 5.19 7.97
C THR A 422 11.74 3.94 8.81
N ILE A 423 13.00 3.50 8.90
CA ILE A 423 13.43 2.38 9.73
C ILE A 423 13.22 2.71 11.22
N HIS A 424 13.25 4.00 11.60
CA HIS A 424 12.89 4.44 12.95
C HIS A 424 11.43 4.05 13.30
N LYS A 425 10.49 4.27 12.38
CA LYS A 425 9.09 3.85 12.55
C LYS A 425 8.98 2.33 12.60
N THR A 426 9.67 1.61 11.71
CA THR A 426 9.73 0.14 11.74
C THR A 426 10.20 -0.37 13.11
N CYS A 427 11.28 0.20 13.66
CA CYS A 427 11.79 -0.17 14.97
C CYS A 427 10.84 0.21 16.11
N ALA A 428 10.14 1.34 16.00
CA ALA A 428 9.12 1.72 16.97
C ALA A 428 7.97 0.69 16.99
N GLU A 429 7.51 0.22 15.83
CA GLU A 429 6.50 -0.84 15.72
C GLU A 429 6.98 -2.15 16.34
N VAL A 430 8.18 -2.61 15.98
CA VAL A 430 8.79 -3.83 16.56
C VAL A 430 8.85 -3.73 18.09
N ASN A 431 9.35 -2.60 18.63
CA ASN A 431 9.45 -2.42 20.08
C ASN A 431 8.08 -2.32 20.76
N SER A 432 7.12 -1.63 20.15
CA SER A 432 5.74 -1.53 20.66
C SER A 432 5.10 -2.92 20.75
N HIS A 433 5.18 -3.70 19.68
CA HIS A 433 4.64 -5.05 19.65
C HIS A 433 5.33 -5.96 20.70
N LEU A 434 6.67 -5.95 20.77
CA LEU A 434 7.42 -6.76 21.75
C LEU A 434 7.07 -6.38 23.19
N TYR A 435 6.91 -5.08 23.48
CA TYR A 435 6.45 -4.60 24.79
C TYR A 435 5.07 -5.15 25.15
N GLN A 436 4.10 -5.04 24.23
CA GLN A 436 2.72 -5.50 24.47
C GLN A 436 2.67 -7.01 24.74
N VAL A 437 3.37 -7.78 23.92
CA VAL A 437 3.42 -9.24 24.06
C VAL A 437 4.13 -9.65 25.35
N LYS A 438 5.22 -8.97 25.72
CA LYS A 438 5.93 -9.21 26.99
C LYS A 438 5.06 -8.93 28.20
N ALA A 439 4.36 -7.79 28.22
CA ALA A 439 3.45 -7.41 29.29
C ALA A 439 2.32 -8.43 29.49
N ILE A 440 1.88 -9.10 28.41
CA ILE A 440 0.90 -10.19 28.49
C ILE A 440 1.55 -11.48 29.00
N CYS A 441 2.74 -11.83 28.49
CA CYS A 441 3.43 -13.06 28.85
C CYS A 441 3.78 -13.16 30.35
N GLU A 442 3.98 -12.03 31.04
CA GLU A 442 4.16 -12.00 32.49
C GLU A 442 2.95 -12.57 33.25
N GLU A 443 1.74 -12.44 32.72
CA GLU A 443 0.50 -12.93 33.34
C GLU A 443 0.18 -14.38 32.97
N VAL A 444 0.51 -14.79 31.74
CA VAL A 444 0.20 -16.14 31.22
C VAL A 444 1.40 -17.10 31.31
N HIS A 445 2.49 -16.67 31.95
CA HIS A 445 3.73 -17.42 32.17
C HIS A 445 4.36 -17.99 30.88
N CYS A 446 4.41 -17.17 29.83
CA CYS A 446 5.09 -17.49 28.57
C CYS A 446 6.34 -16.64 28.31
N GLY A 447 7.10 -17.03 27.29
CA GLY A 447 8.19 -16.25 26.72
C GLY A 447 8.20 -16.34 25.20
N PHE A 448 8.97 -15.47 24.56
CA PHE A 448 9.22 -15.51 23.11
C PHE A 448 10.71 -15.53 22.81
N LEU A 449 11.10 -16.37 21.86
CA LEU A 449 12.47 -16.52 21.39
C LEU A 449 12.61 -16.08 19.93
N GLY A 450 13.66 -15.29 19.65
CA GLY A 450 14.05 -14.88 18.30
C GLY A 450 15.21 -15.73 17.78
N VAL A 451 14.89 -16.79 17.04
CA VAL A 451 15.84 -17.71 16.40
C VAL A 451 15.33 -18.11 15.02
N GLY A 452 16.20 -18.59 14.14
CA GLY A 452 15.79 -19.04 12.81
C GLY A 452 15.10 -20.41 12.77
N PHE A 453 15.40 -21.28 13.73
CA PHE A 453 14.91 -22.67 13.80
C PHE A 453 14.67 -23.08 15.26
N ASP A 454 13.65 -23.92 15.51
CA ASP A 454 13.35 -24.46 16.83
C ASP A 454 14.53 -25.30 17.36
N PRO A 455 15.18 -24.86 18.45
CA PRO A 455 16.43 -25.45 18.90
C PRO A 455 16.22 -26.78 19.65
N LYS A 456 14.99 -27.08 20.13
CA LYS A 456 14.75 -28.15 21.12
C LYS A 456 13.68 -29.15 20.70
N TRP A 457 12.56 -28.73 20.12
CA TRP A 457 11.39 -29.59 19.96
C TRP A 457 11.34 -30.29 18.60
N ALA A 458 10.91 -31.55 18.61
CA ALA A 458 10.63 -32.30 17.40
C ALA A 458 9.22 -31.99 16.89
N ILE A 459 8.97 -32.15 15.58
CA ILE A 459 7.66 -31.86 14.96
C ILE A 459 6.46 -32.48 15.72
N PRO A 460 6.51 -33.74 16.21
CA PRO A 460 5.39 -34.33 16.95
C PRO A 460 5.02 -33.59 18.25
N ASP A 461 5.96 -32.84 18.83
CA ASP A 461 5.78 -32.08 20.07
C ASP A 461 5.30 -30.64 19.81
N ILE A 462 5.16 -30.24 18.54
CA ILE A 462 4.77 -28.90 18.14
C ILE A 462 3.26 -28.84 17.88
N PRO A 463 2.54 -27.88 18.47
CA PRO A 463 1.11 -27.73 18.24
C PRO A 463 0.82 -27.30 16.80
N VAL A 464 -0.32 -27.74 16.29
CA VAL A 464 -0.78 -27.39 14.95
C VAL A 464 -1.83 -26.31 15.05
N MET A 465 -1.62 -25.18 14.38
CA MET A 465 -2.61 -24.10 14.38
C MET A 465 -3.85 -24.48 13.58
N PRO A 466 -5.07 -24.14 14.05
CA PRO A 466 -6.32 -24.62 13.49
C PRO A 466 -6.76 -23.79 12.27
N LYS A 467 -5.93 -23.73 11.23
CA LYS A 467 -6.20 -23.05 9.95
C LYS A 467 -6.34 -24.07 8.82
N GLY A 468 -7.41 -23.99 8.04
CA GLY A 468 -7.77 -25.00 7.04
C GLY A 468 -6.66 -25.24 6.00
N ARG A 469 -5.99 -24.17 5.55
CA ARG A 469 -4.85 -24.26 4.62
C ARG A 469 -3.68 -25.09 5.12
N TYR A 470 -3.41 -25.09 6.43
CA TYR A 470 -2.25 -25.80 6.97
C TYR A 470 -2.44 -27.32 6.99
N ALA A 471 -3.68 -27.80 7.09
CA ALA A 471 -3.98 -29.21 6.93
C ALA A 471 -3.61 -29.71 5.51
N LEU A 472 -3.95 -28.94 4.48
CA LEU A 472 -3.61 -29.24 3.09
C LEU A 472 -2.09 -29.25 2.88
N MET A 473 -1.40 -28.18 3.31
CA MET A 473 0.06 -28.07 3.17
C MET A 473 0.79 -29.18 3.92
N LYS A 474 0.39 -29.49 5.16
CA LYS A 474 1.03 -30.55 5.98
C LYS A 474 0.97 -31.92 5.29
N ALA A 475 -0.13 -32.22 4.58
CA ALA A 475 -0.25 -33.46 3.81
C ALA A 475 0.58 -33.45 2.52
N TYR A 476 0.77 -32.27 1.91
CA TYR A 476 1.48 -32.13 0.64
C TYR A 476 3.00 -32.08 0.77
N MET A 477 3.54 -31.42 1.79
CA MET A 477 4.99 -31.21 1.92
C MET A 477 5.83 -32.49 1.77
N PRO A 478 5.47 -33.64 2.39
CA PRO A 478 6.24 -34.87 2.24
C PRO A 478 6.28 -35.44 0.80
N THR A 479 5.40 -35.00 -0.10
CA THR A 479 5.38 -35.46 -1.49
C THR A 479 6.32 -34.68 -2.40
N VAL A 480 6.85 -33.54 -1.95
CA VAL A 480 7.66 -32.61 -2.77
C VAL A 480 9.05 -32.31 -2.21
N GLY A 481 9.30 -32.59 -0.92
CA GLY A 481 10.62 -32.45 -0.28
C GLY A 481 10.64 -33.06 1.12
N SER A 482 11.84 -33.28 1.67
CA SER A 482 11.98 -33.90 2.99
C SER A 482 11.89 -32.90 4.15
N MET A 483 12.09 -31.60 3.89
CA MET A 483 12.18 -30.56 4.91
C MET A 483 10.99 -29.60 4.95
N GLY A 484 9.96 -29.80 4.12
CA GLY A 484 8.79 -28.91 4.09
C GLY A 484 8.02 -28.85 5.41
N LEU A 485 7.98 -29.93 6.18
CA LEU A 485 7.41 -29.91 7.54
C LEU A 485 8.31 -29.13 8.53
N ASP A 486 9.62 -29.19 8.37
CA ASP A 486 10.55 -28.39 9.18
C ASP A 486 10.37 -26.90 8.91
N MET A 487 10.19 -26.51 7.65
CA MET A 487 9.85 -25.15 7.28
C MET A 487 8.57 -24.69 8.01
N MET A 488 7.49 -25.46 7.88
CA MET A 488 6.18 -25.08 8.42
C MET A 488 6.17 -24.95 9.95
N PHE A 489 6.79 -25.89 10.66
CA PHE A 489 6.60 -26.03 12.11
C PHE A 489 7.76 -25.50 12.95
N ARG A 490 8.97 -25.40 12.37
CA ARG A 490 10.19 -25.13 13.15
C ARG A 490 10.94 -23.88 12.74
N THR A 491 10.58 -23.19 11.65
CA THR A 491 11.33 -22.00 11.24
C THR A 491 10.70 -20.70 11.72
N CYS A 492 11.55 -19.67 11.87
CA CYS A 492 11.18 -18.29 12.12
C CYS A 492 12.05 -17.35 11.27
N THR A 493 11.45 -16.33 10.67
CA THR A 493 12.15 -15.37 9.79
C THR A 493 11.98 -13.94 10.27
N VAL A 494 12.86 -13.06 9.80
CA VAL A 494 12.51 -11.64 9.59
C VAL A 494 12.54 -11.38 8.08
N GLN A 495 11.61 -10.58 7.58
CA GLN A 495 11.47 -10.23 6.16
C GLN A 495 11.23 -8.72 6.04
N VAL A 496 11.59 -8.16 4.89
CA VAL A 496 11.25 -6.79 4.53
C VAL A 496 10.58 -6.76 3.16
N ASN A 497 9.52 -5.97 3.06
CA ASN A 497 8.70 -5.75 1.87
C ASN A 497 9.00 -4.36 1.32
N LEU A 498 9.44 -4.29 0.06
CA LEU A 498 9.98 -3.08 -0.56
C LEU A 498 9.36 -2.84 -1.95
N ASP A 499 9.04 -1.58 -2.23
CA ASP A 499 8.40 -1.13 -3.46
C ASP A 499 9.40 -0.91 -4.61
N PHE A 500 8.86 -0.90 -5.83
CA PHE A 500 9.57 -0.56 -7.07
C PHE A 500 8.81 0.50 -7.86
N GLY A 501 9.54 1.42 -8.49
CA GLY A 501 8.96 2.56 -9.22
C GLY A 501 8.58 2.25 -10.68
N SER A 502 9.11 1.17 -11.25
CA SER A 502 8.86 0.73 -12.62
C SER A 502 9.18 -0.75 -12.80
N GLU A 503 8.86 -1.32 -13.96
CA GLU A 503 9.27 -2.68 -14.32
C GLU A 503 10.80 -2.82 -14.36
N GLN A 504 11.51 -1.85 -14.94
CA GLN A 504 12.98 -1.89 -14.98
C GLN A 504 13.58 -1.85 -13.56
N ASP A 505 13.08 -0.95 -12.72
CA ASP A 505 13.50 -0.86 -11.32
C ASP A 505 13.21 -2.15 -10.55
N MET A 506 12.05 -2.78 -10.80
CA MET A 506 11.72 -4.10 -10.25
C MET A 506 12.76 -5.13 -10.66
N VAL A 507 13.13 -5.23 -11.94
CA VAL A 507 14.10 -6.21 -12.44
C VAL A 507 15.47 -6.01 -11.77
N GLU A 508 15.93 -4.77 -11.67
CA GLU A 508 17.21 -4.43 -11.03
C GLU A 508 17.21 -4.81 -9.54
N LYS A 509 16.19 -4.38 -8.79
CA LYS A 509 16.02 -4.71 -7.37
C LYS A 509 15.88 -6.21 -7.12
N PHE A 510 15.19 -6.92 -8.02
CA PHE A 510 15.01 -8.36 -7.92
C PHE A 510 16.34 -9.10 -8.13
N ARG A 511 17.16 -8.70 -9.09
CA ARG A 511 18.51 -9.25 -9.31
C ARG A 511 19.42 -8.99 -8.11
N VAL A 512 19.44 -7.76 -7.59
CA VAL A 512 20.19 -7.41 -6.38
C VAL A 512 19.75 -8.25 -5.19
N GLY A 513 18.43 -8.33 -4.96
CA GLY A 513 17.85 -9.13 -3.90
C GLY A 513 18.28 -10.60 -3.98
N LEU A 514 18.07 -11.26 -5.13
CA LEU A 514 18.39 -12.68 -5.30
C LEU A 514 19.89 -12.97 -5.17
N ALA A 515 20.75 -12.14 -5.78
CA ALA A 515 22.19 -12.36 -5.73
C ALA A 515 22.78 -12.09 -4.34
N LEU A 516 22.28 -11.08 -3.61
CA LEU A 516 22.76 -10.73 -2.29
C LEU A 516 22.03 -11.44 -1.15
N GLN A 517 20.98 -12.22 -1.43
CA GLN A 517 20.23 -12.95 -0.42
C GLN A 517 21.10 -13.90 0.43
N PRO A 518 22.07 -14.65 -0.13
CA PRO A 518 22.99 -15.45 0.66
C PRO A 518 23.82 -14.61 1.64
N ILE A 519 24.20 -13.38 1.28
CA ILE A 519 24.96 -12.49 2.17
C ILE A 519 24.09 -12.10 3.37
N ALA A 520 22.81 -11.79 3.13
CA ALA A 520 21.85 -11.59 4.21
C ALA A 520 21.66 -12.85 5.06
N ASN A 521 21.61 -14.05 4.46
CA ASN A 521 21.56 -15.30 5.23
C ASN A 521 22.79 -15.45 6.15
N ALA A 522 24.01 -15.20 5.64
CA ALA A 522 25.24 -15.26 6.43
C ALA A 522 25.25 -14.26 7.60
N LEU A 523 24.88 -13.00 7.34
CA LEU A 523 24.86 -11.92 8.34
C LEU A 523 23.82 -12.16 9.44
N PHE A 524 22.72 -12.85 9.10
CA PHE A 524 21.60 -13.10 10.00
C PHE A 524 21.56 -14.52 10.56
N ALA A 525 22.51 -15.39 10.21
CA ALA A 525 22.53 -16.80 10.64
C ALA A 525 22.38 -16.93 12.17
N ASN A 526 21.30 -17.57 12.60
CA ASN A 526 20.87 -17.64 14.00
C ASN A 526 20.09 -18.91 14.30
N SER A 527 20.48 -20.04 13.71
CA SER A 527 19.78 -21.30 13.94
C SER A 527 20.69 -22.53 13.88
N PRO A 528 21.64 -22.69 14.82
CA PRO A 528 22.62 -23.77 14.78
C PRO A 528 22.16 -25.08 15.46
N PHE A 529 20.98 -25.12 16.07
CA PHE A 529 20.51 -26.27 16.86
C PHE A 529 19.24 -26.90 16.29
N LYS A 530 19.11 -28.22 16.47
CA LYS A 530 17.90 -29.01 16.26
C LYS A 530 17.86 -30.10 17.33
N GLU A 531 16.72 -30.25 18.00
CA GLU A 531 16.50 -31.30 19.01
C GLU A 531 17.60 -31.33 20.09
N GLY A 532 18.02 -30.13 20.51
CA GLY A 532 19.00 -29.91 21.57
C GLY A 532 20.46 -30.05 21.16
N LYS A 533 20.77 -30.26 19.87
CA LYS A 533 22.14 -30.52 19.39
C LYS A 533 22.54 -29.63 18.21
N PRO A 534 23.84 -29.34 18.03
CA PRO A 534 24.34 -28.67 16.83
C PRO A 534 23.99 -29.43 15.55
N THR A 535 23.52 -28.71 14.53
CA THR A 535 23.12 -29.31 13.23
C THR A 535 24.28 -29.44 12.24
N GLY A 536 25.38 -28.74 12.50
CA GLY A 536 26.46 -28.54 11.52
C GLY A 536 26.20 -27.38 10.54
N PHE A 537 25.09 -26.67 10.70
CA PHE A 537 24.76 -25.45 9.95
C PHE A 537 24.74 -24.25 10.87
N LEU A 538 25.07 -23.06 10.36
CA LEU A 538 24.87 -21.80 11.07
C LEU A 538 23.42 -21.29 10.89
N SER A 539 22.86 -21.50 9.70
CA SER A 539 21.43 -21.28 9.40
C SER A 539 20.79 -22.59 8.94
N SER A 540 20.39 -23.44 9.90
CA SER A 540 19.52 -24.59 9.61
C SER A 540 18.25 -24.20 8.85
N ARG A 541 17.69 -23.00 9.11
CA ARG A 541 16.57 -22.46 8.33
C ARG A 541 16.93 -22.27 6.86
N GLY A 542 18.05 -21.63 6.55
CA GLY A 542 18.51 -21.45 5.16
C GLY A 542 18.68 -22.80 4.45
N HIS A 543 19.22 -23.80 5.16
CA HIS A 543 19.33 -25.17 4.62
C HIS A 543 17.96 -25.81 4.34
N VAL A 544 17.00 -25.68 5.26
CA VAL A 544 15.65 -26.23 5.11
C VAL A 544 14.99 -25.82 3.79
N TRP A 545 15.10 -24.53 3.41
CA TRP A 545 14.53 -24.00 2.17
C TRP A 545 15.10 -24.60 0.87
N THR A 546 16.22 -25.34 0.95
CA THR A 546 16.80 -26.06 -0.20
C THR A 546 16.03 -27.35 -0.56
N ASP A 547 15.24 -27.91 0.36
CA ASP A 547 14.51 -29.18 0.18
C ASP A 547 13.06 -29.13 0.73
N VAL A 548 12.37 -28.01 0.45
CA VAL A 548 10.92 -27.84 0.73
C VAL A 548 10.09 -28.31 -0.47
N ASP A 549 10.18 -27.59 -1.59
CA ASP A 549 9.47 -27.86 -2.84
C ASP A 549 10.15 -27.08 -3.97
N LYS A 550 10.83 -27.80 -4.87
CA LYS A 550 11.63 -27.23 -5.96
C LYS A 550 10.81 -26.40 -6.95
N SER A 551 9.49 -26.59 -7.04
CA SER A 551 8.65 -25.80 -7.94
C SER A 551 8.43 -24.38 -7.44
N ARG A 552 8.61 -24.12 -6.14
CA ARG A 552 8.26 -22.83 -5.52
C ARG A 552 9.38 -22.18 -4.71
N THR A 553 10.55 -22.79 -4.60
CA THR A 553 11.71 -22.24 -3.88
C THR A 553 12.89 -21.99 -4.82
N GLY A 554 13.94 -21.34 -4.30
CA GLY A 554 15.22 -21.18 -4.99
C GLY A 554 15.53 -19.75 -5.45
N GLY A 555 16.64 -19.62 -6.19
CA GLY A 555 17.22 -18.35 -6.62
C GLY A 555 16.74 -17.81 -7.97
N LEU A 556 15.71 -18.42 -8.57
CA LEU A 556 15.04 -18.01 -9.82
C LEU A 556 16.01 -17.54 -10.94
N PRO A 557 16.82 -18.44 -11.55
CA PRO A 557 17.86 -18.06 -12.51
C PRO A 557 17.37 -17.19 -13.69
N PHE A 558 16.13 -17.39 -14.14
CA PHE A 558 15.52 -16.64 -15.25
C PHE A 558 15.44 -15.13 -14.98
N VAL A 559 15.47 -14.68 -13.72
CA VAL A 559 15.46 -13.24 -13.37
C VAL A 559 16.72 -12.52 -13.87
N PHE A 560 17.80 -13.27 -14.14
CA PHE A 560 19.06 -12.73 -14.67
C PHE A 560 19.12 -12.75 -16.20
N GLU A 561 18.09 -13.25 -16.89
CA GLU A 561 17.99 -13.21 -18.35
C GLU A 561 17.69 -11.78 -18.83
N LYS A 562 18.12 -11.46 -20.05
CA LYS A 562 18.12 -10.08 -20.58
C LYS A 562 16.71 -9.51 -20.75
N ASP A 563 15.75 -10.36 -21.06
CA ASP A 563 14.35 -10.08 -21.36
C ASP A 563 13.41 -10.24 -20.16
N MET A 564 13.96 -10.43 -18.95
CA MET A 564 13.18 -10.48 -17.71
C MET A 564 12.24 -9.27 -17.58
N CYS A 565 10.96 -9.53 -17.38
CA CYS A 565 9.90 -8.54 -17.17
C CYS A 565 8.81 -9.11 -16.23
N PHE A 566 7.70 -8.39 -16.02
CA PHE A 566 6.59 -8.92 -15.23
C PHE A 566 6.00 -10.20 -15.84
N GLU A 567 5.89 -10.26 -17.17
CA GLU A 567 5.34 -11.43 -17.89
C GLU A 567 6.15 -12.70 -17.61
N SER A 568 7.49 -12.61 -17.58
CA SER A 568 8.37 -13.72 -17.23
C SER A 568 8.06 -14.30 -15.84
N TYR A 569 7.77 -13.44 -14.85
CA TYR A 569 7.39 -13.89 -13.51
C TYR A 569 5.97 -14.46 -13.47
N VAL A 570 5.03 -13.89 -14.22
CA VAL A 570 3.68 -14.46 -14.36
C VAL A 570 3.77 -15.85 -14.98
N ASP A 571 4.56 -16.04 -16.03
CA ASP A 571 4.79 -17.33 -16.66
C ASP A 571 5.34 -18.37 -15.68
N TYR A 572 6.38 -18.00 -14.92
CA TYR A 572 6.89 -18.82 -13.83
C TYR A 572 5.80 -19.18 -12.83
N ALA A 573 5.08 -18.18 -12.30
CA ALA A 573 4.03 -18.40 -11.29
C ALA A 573 2.90 -19.30 -11.80
N MET A 574 2.55 -19.25 -13.10
CA MET A 574 1.58 -20.15 -13.73
C MET A 574 2.08 -21.60 -13.84
N THR A 575 3.39 -21.84 -13.80
CA THR A 575 3.95 -23.21 -13.76
C THR A 575 3.98 -23.80 -12.36
N VAL A 576 3.92 -22.98 -11.31
CA VAL A 576 3.93 -23.45 -9.93
C VAL A 576 2.62 -24.19 -9.63
N PRO A 577 2.67 -25.44 -9.12
CA PRO A 577 1.46 -26.17 -8.76
C PRO A 577 0.69 -25.48 -7.64
N MET A 578 -0.63 -25.42 -7.78
CA MET A 578 -1.53 -24.80 -6.80
C MET A 578 -1.56 -25.57 -5.48
N TYR A 579 -1.95 -24.89 -4.40
CA TYR A 579 -2.29 -25.54 -3.12
C TYR A 579 -3.79 -25.65 -2.89
N PHE A 580 -4.50 -24.54 -3.05
CA PHE A 580 -5.92 -24.47 -2.75
C PHE A 580 -6.62 -23.39 -3.58
N VAL A 581 -7.94 -23.46 -3.60
CA VAL A 581 -8.80 -22.34 -4.01
C VAL A 581 -9.67 -21.96 -2.82
N TYR A 582 -9.82 -20.67 -2.53
CA TYR A 582 -10.67 -20.22 -1.44
C TYR A 582 -12.05 -19.80 -1.98
N ARG A 583 -13.11 -20.47 -1.53
CA ARG A 583 -14.49 -20.21 -1.95
C ARG A 583 -15.44 -20.37 -0.78
N ASN A 584 -16.38 -19.42 -0.61
CA ASN A 584 -17.46 -19.51 0.38
C ASN A 584 -16.98 -19.89 1.79
N GLY A 585 -15.85 -19.34 2.23
CA GLY A 585 -15.29 -19.63 3.55
C GLY A 585 -14.39 -20.87 3.64
N GLN A 586 -14.25 -21.65 2.56
CA GLN A 586 -13.57 -22.94 2.57
C GLN A 586 -12.32 -22.97 1.69
N TYR A 587 -11.32 -23.73 2.15
CA TYR A 587 -10.12 -24.07 1.38
C TYR A 587 -10.36 -25.35 0.59
N ILE A 588 -10.63 -25.20 -0.71
CA ILE A 588 -10.82 -26.31 -1.65
C ILE A 588 -9.45 -26.85 -2.04
N ASN A 589 -9.25 -28.16 -1.89
CA ASN A 589 -7.99 -28.84 -2.20
C ASN A 589 -7.69 -28.77 -3.72
N ALA A 590 -6.64 -28.05 -4.07
CA ALA A 590 -6.12 -27.96 -5.44
C ALA A 590 -4.62 -28.35 -5.50
N LEU A 591 -4.17 -29.18 -4.54
CA LEU A 591 -2.78 -29.59 -4.39
C LEU A 591 -2.25 -30.23 -5.67
N GLY A 592 -1.16 -29.69 -6.20
CA GLY A 592 -0.50 -30.22 -7.40
C GLY A 592 -1.22 -29.89 -8.72
N MET A 593 -2.34 -29.16 -8.68
CA MET A 593 -3.12 -28.83 -9.88
C MET A 593 -2.55 -27.61 -10.62
N SER A 594 -2.87 -27.52 -11.91
CA SER A 594 -2.35 -26.50 -12.83
C SER A 594 -3.15 -25.20 -12.78
N TRP A 595 -2.45 -24.08 -12.60
CA TRP A 595 -3.05 -22.75 -12.75
C TRP A 595 -3.57 -22.51 -14.18
N LYS A 596 -2.87 -23.05 -15.20
CA LYS A 596 -3.29 -22.95 -16.61
C LYS A 596 -4.62 -23.66 -16.86
N ASP A 597 -4.85 -24.81 -16.20
CA ASP A 597 -6.14 -25.50 -16.28
C ASP A 597 -7.24 -24.69 -15.60
N PHE A 598 -6.92 -23.99 -14.51
CA PHE A 598 -7.88 -23.08 -13.87
C PHE A 598 -8.28 -21.94 -14.81
N MET A 599 -7.32 -21.28 -15.45
CA MET A 599 -7.60 -20.25 -16.46
C MET A 599 -8.45 -20.76 -17.63
N ALA A 600 -8.32 -22.04 -17.98
CA ALA A 600 -9.10 -22.68 -19.04
C ALA A 600 -10.49 -23.18 -18.59
N GLY A 601 -10.88 -22.98 -17.32
CA GLY A 601 -12.13 -23.54 -16.77
C GLY A 601 -12.10 -25.05 -16.56
N LYS A 602 -10.91 -25.65 -16.50
CA LYS A 602 -10.65 -27.10 -16.47
C LYS A 602 -10.02 -27.57 -15.16
N LEU A 603 -9.99 -26.75 -14.12
CA LEU A 603 -9.43 -27.15 -12.83
C LEU A 603 -10.26 -28.31 -12.23
N PRO A 604 -9.68 -29.49 -11.97
CA PRO A 604 -10.45 -30.63 -11.45
C PRO A 604 -11.14 -30.35 -10.10
N ALA A 605 -10.53 -29.53 -9.25
CA ALA A 605 -11.10 -29.12 -7.97
C ALA A 605 -12.34 -28.22 -8.09
N LEU A 606 -12.47 -27.50 -9.22
CA LEU A 606 -13.58 -26.58 -9.51
C LEU A 606 -13.90 -26.59 -11.03
N PRO A 607 -14.54 -27.66 -11.54
CA PRO A 607 -14.80 -27.80 -12.96
C PRO A 607 -15.72 -26.68 -13.48
N GLY A 608 -15.32 -26.02 -14.57
CA GLY A 608 -16.09 -24.95 -15.21
C GLY A 608 -15.94 -23.56 -14.60
N GLU A 609 -15.23 -23.43 -13.47
CA GLU A 609 -14.96 -22.15 -12.80
C GLU A 609 -13.67 -21.50 -13.33
N TYR A 610 -13.65 -20.17 -13.33
CA TYR A 610 -12.49 -19.37 -13.75
C TYR A 610 -11.82 -18.68 -12.54
N PRO A 611 -10.49 -18.46 -12.58
CA PRO A 611 -9.78 -17.79 -11.50
C PRO A 611 -10.17 -16.31 -11.40
N THR A 612 -10.21 -15.81 -10.17
CA THR A 612 -10.37 -14.39 -9.85
C THR A 612 -9.01 -13.77 -9.50
N MET A 613 -8.94 -12.44 -9.43
CA MET A 613 -7.74 -11.78 -8.91
C MET A 613 -7.43 -12.13 -7.45
N ALA A 614 -8.43 -12.50 -6.65
CA ALA A 614 -8.21 -13.01 -5.30
C ALA A 614 -7.53 -14.37 -5.31
N ASP A 615 -7.87 -15.25 -6.27
CA ASP A 615 -7.18 -16.53 -6.45
C ASP A 615 -5.73 -16.34 -6.88
N TRP A 616 -5.49 -15.38 -7.76
CA TRP A 616 -4.13 -15.06 -8.20
C TRP A 616 -3.28 -14.55 -7.04
N ALA A 617 -3.83 -13.61 -6.25
CA ALA A 617 -3.17 -13.12 -5.05
C ALA A 617 -2.86 -14.25 -4.06
N ASN A 618 -3.82 -15.16 -3.83
CA ASN A 618 -3.63 -16.34 -2.99
C ASN A 618 -2.53 -17.26 -3.55
N HIS A 619 -2.56 -17.57 -4.85
CA HIS A 619 -1.56 -18.42 -5.50
C HIS A 619 -0.14 -17.86 -5.35
N LEU A 620 0.05 -16.57 -5.60
CA LEU A 620 1.33 -15.88 -5.40
C LEU A 620 1.83 -15.98 -3.95
N THR A 621 0.94 -16.00 -2.95
CA THR A 621 1.34 -16.18 -1.54
C THR A 621 1.85 -17.58 -1.22
N THR A 622 1.65 -18.55 -2.12
CA THR A 622 2.14 -19.93 -1.97
C THR A 622 3.48 -20.17 -2.66
N ILE A 623 4.04 -19.18 -3.33
CA ILE A 623 5.37 -19.25 -3.94
C ILE A 623 6.38 -18.74 -2.90
N PHE A 624 7.52 -19.42 -2.70
CA PHE A 624 8.47 -19.12 -1.63
C PHE A 624 9.96 -19.09 -2.09
N PRO A 625 10.31 -18.32 -3.14
CA PRO A 625 11.70 -18.09 -3.52
C PRO A 625 12.47 -17.31 -2.46
N GLU A 626 13.78 -17.17 -2.65
CA GLU A 626 14.66 -16.33 -1.81
C GLU A 626 14.26 -14.85 -1.81
N VAL A 627 13.74 -14.36 -2.95
CA VAL A 627 13.07 -13.07 -3.10
C VAL A 627 11.78 -13.27 -3.86
N ARG A 628 10.67 -12.76 -3.33
CA ARG A 628 9.34 -12.95 -3.92
C ARG A 628 8.80 -11.66 -4.54
N LEU A 629 8.23 -11.78 -5.73
CA LEU A 629 7.56 -10.68 -6.40
C LEU A 629 6.05 -10.77 -6.21
N LYS A 630 5.47 -9.69 -5.70
CA LYS A 630 4.02 -9.42 -5.67
C LYS A 630 3.81 -8.03 -6.28
N ARG A 631 3.02 -7.17 -5.62
CA ARG A 631 3.00 -5.72 -5.92
C ARG A 631 4.19 -4.97 -5.32
N PHE A 632 5.04 -5.69 -4.61
CA PHE A 632 6.28 -5.29 -3.95
C PHE A 632 7.22 -6.50 -3.99
N LEU A 633 8.50 -6.29 -3.68
CA LEU A 633 9.50 -7.33 -3.50
C LEU A 633 9.62 -7.69 -2.02
N GLU A 634 9.68 -8.97 -1.71
CA GLU A 634 9.87 -9.47 -0.34
C GLU A 634 11.23 -10.16 -0.23
N MET A 635 12.08 -9.70 0.70
CA MET A 635 13.41 -10.27 0.95
C MET A 635 13.32 -11.32 2.06
N ARG A 636 13.61 -12.59 1.74
CA ARG A 636 13.14 -13.73 2.57
C ARG A 636 14.24 -14.57 3.20
N GLY A 637 15.52 -14.31 2.93
CA GLY A 637 16.61 -15.19 3.31
C GLY A 637 17.13 -15.10 4.76
N ALA A 638 16.61 -14.18 5.58
CA ALA A 638 17.14 -13.91 6.92
C ALA A 638 16.45 -14.71 8.04
N ASP A 639 17.24 -15.26 8.96
CA ASP A 639 16.72 -15.93 10.16
C ASP A 639 16.10 -14.91 11.12
N GLY A 640 15.06 -15.34 11.85
CA GLY A 640 14.57 -14.60 13.01
C GLY A 640 15.67 -14.42 14.05
N GLY A 641 15.68 -13.27 14.73
CA GLY A 641 16.74 -12.92 15.67
C GLY A 641 16.34 -11.84 16.65
N PRO A 642 17.21 -11.44 17.59
CA PRO A 642 16.88 -10.46 18.61
C PRO A 642 16.47 -9.11 18.00
N TRP A 643 15.78 -8.26 18.77
CA TRP A 643 15.11 -7.05 18.25
C TRP A 643 16.02 -6.13 17.40
N ARG A 644 17.30 -6.04 17.75
CA ARG A 644 18.29 -5.25 16.98
C ARG A 644 18.49 -5.79 15.57
N MET A 645 18.42 -7.11 15.39
CA MET A 645 18.48 -7.75 14.08
C MET A 645 17.18 -7.53 13.31
N LEU A 646 16.02 -7.53 13.98
CA LEU A 646 14.75 -7.22 13.34
C LEU A 646 14.75 -5.84 12.68
N CYS A 647 15.37 -4.86 13.35
CA CYS A 647 15.61 -3.52 12.83
C CYS A 647 16.71 -3.44 11.74
N ALA A 648 17.73 -4.30 11.83
CA ALA A 648 18.87 -4.25 10.93
C ALA A 648 18.56 -4.80 9.54
N LEU A 649 17.62 -5.75 9.41
CA LEU A 649 17.24 -6.30 8.10
C LEU A 649 16.66 -5.24 7.16
N PRO A 650 15.62 -4.47 7.53
CA PRO A 650 15.11 -3.42 6.67
C PRO A 650 16.19 -2.37 6.41
N ALA A 651 17.04 -2.05 7.40
CA ALA A 651 18.16 -1.12 7.19
C ALA A 651 19.14 -1.58 6.11
N LEU A 652 19.50 -2.87 6.09
CA LEU A 652 20.37 -3.43 5.06
C LEU A 652 19.78 -3.26 3.68
N TRP A 653 18.54 -3.71 3.48
CA TRP A 653 17.94 -3.70 2.14
C TRP A 653 17.55 -2.31 1.68
N VAL A 654 16.97 -1.48 2.54
CA VAL A 654 16.66 -0.07 2.23
C VAL A 654 17.92 0.68 1.83
N GLY A 655 19.02 0.47 2.55
CA GLY A 655 20.31 1.06 2.21
C GLY A 655 20.87 0.59 0.86
N LEU A 656 20.55 -0.63 0.43
CA LEU A 656 21.03 -1.19 -0.84
C LEU A 656 20.19 -0.76 -2.04
N ILE A 657 18.87 -0.61 -1.89
CA ILE A 657 17.96 -0.52 -3.04
C ILE A 657 17.01 0.69 -3.07
N TYR A 658 16.99 1.55 -2.04
CA TYR A 658 16.18 2.78 -2.05
C TYR A 658 16.99 4.05 -2.32
N ASP A 659 18.23 3.89 -2.79
CA ASP A 659 19.09 4.97 -3.25
C ASP A 659 19.73 4.54 -4.59
N ASP A 660 19.60 5.38 -5.62
CA ASP A 660 20.00 5.06 -6.99
C ASP A 660 21.50 4.71 -7.10
N GLU A 661 22.34 5.42 -6.34
CA GLU A 661 23.78 5.20 -6.33
C GLU A 661 24.12 3.85 -5.66
N ALA A 662 23.49 3.54 -4.53
CA ALA A 662 23.68 2.29 -3.82
C ALA A 662 23.18 1.10 -4.66
N GLN A 663 22.01 1.22 -5.29
CA GLN A 663 21.45 0.21 -6.19
C GLN A 663 22.39 -0.08 -7.35
N ARG A 664 22.95 0.98 -7.98
CA ARG A 664 23.93 0.83 -9.05
C ARG A 664 25.23 0.16 -8.58
N GLN A 665 25.73 0.52 -7.40
CA GLN A 665 26.91 -0.13 -6.82
C GLN A 665 26.65 -1.61 -6.51
N ALA A 666 25.47 -1.94 -5.98
CA ALA A 666 25.06 -3.31 -5.74
C ALA A 666 24.93 -4.12 -7.04
N LEU A 667 24.35 -3.54 -8.09
CA LEU A 667 24.30 -4.15 -9.43
C LEU A 667 25.69 -4.40 -10.01
N ASN A 668 26.60 -3.42 -9.88
CA ASN A 668 27.98 -3.57 -10.35
C ASN A 668 28.71 -4.70 -9.61
N LEU A 669 28.51 -4.81 -8.29
CA LEU A 669 29.10 -5.85 -7.45
C LEU A 669 28.72 -7.27 -7.90
N ILE A 670 27.48 -7.47 -8.39
CA ILE A 670 26.96 -8.78 -8.80
C ILE A 670 27.02 -9.01 -10.32
N SER A 671 27.51 -8.03 -11.09
CA SER A 671 27.39 -7.99 -12.55
C SER A 671 28.05 -9.15 -13.28
N ASP A 672 29.11 -9.73 -12.69
CA ASP A 672 29.88 -10.83 -13.26
C ASP A 672 29.63 -12.17 -12.55
N TRP A 673 28.60 -12.27 -11.70
CA TRP A 673 28.29 -13.50 -10.97
C TRP A 673 27.57 -14.49 -11.88
N THR A 674 28.05 -15.72 -11.95
CA THR A 674 27.39 -16.76 -12.76
C THR A 674 26.19 -17.38 -12.03
N ALA A 675 25.35 -18.12 -12.76
CA ALA A 675 24.24 -18.84 -12.16
C ALA A 675 24.73 -19.91 -11.17
N GLU A 676 25.83 -20.59 -11.49
CA GLU A 676 26.48 -21.61 -10.65
C GLU A 676 27.05 -20.99 -9.38
N GLU A 677 27.68 -19.82 -9.48
CA GLU A 677 28.17 -19.07 -8.32
C GLU A 677 27.02 -18.67 -7.39
N ARG A 678 25.92 -18.14 -7.92
CA ARG A 678 24.74 -17.77 -7.11
C ARG A 678 24.12 -18.99 -6.42
N GLU A 679 23.98 -20.11 -7.13
CA GLU A 679 23.44 -21.34 -6.53
C GLU A 679 24.38 -21.93 -5.49
N TYR A 680 25.69 -21.98 -5.76
CA TYR A 680 26.71 -22.40 -4.81
C TYR A 680 26.63 -21.61 -3.50
N LEU A 681 26.50 -20.29 -3.59
CA LEU A 681 26.35 -19.44 -2.41
C LEU A 681 25.06 -19.74 -1.65
N ARG A 682 23.94 -19.92 -2.36
CA ARG A 682 22.66 -20.27 -1.76
C ARG A 682 22.73 -21.60 -0.98
N THR A 683 23.49 -22.58 -1.48
CA THR A 683 23.59 -23.91 -0.86
C THR A 683 24.63 -23.99 0.26
N GLU A 684 25.77 -23.31 0.13
CA GLU A 684 26.89 -23.46 1.08
C GLU A 684 26.89 -22.42 2.22
N VAL A 685 26.33 -21.23 1.99
CA VAL A 685 26.25 -20.20 3.04
C VAL A 685 25.49 -20.65 4.28
N PRO A 686 24.36 -21.37 4.21
CA PRO A 686 23.71 -21.89 5.41
C PRO A 686 24.64 -22.69 6.33
N ARG A 687 25.65 -23.36 5.75
CA ARG A 687 26.62 -24.18 6.49
C ARG A 687 27.77 -23.36 7.05
N TRP A 688 28.41 -22.55 6.21
CA TRP A 688 29.68 -21.89 6.55
C TRP A 688 29.54 -20.40 6.92
N GLY A 689 28.38 -19.79 6.65
CA GLY A 689 28.09 -18.38 6.91
C GLY A 689 29.06 -17.46 6.17
N LEU A 690 29.66 -16.51 6.88
CA LEU A 690 30.64 -15.59 6.32
C LEU A 690 31.96 -16.27 5.91
N ARG A 691 32.23 -17.49 6.41
CA ARG A 691 33.43 -18.26 6.07
C ARG A 691 33.32 -19.03 4.77
N THR A 692 32.18 -18.97 4.07
CA THR A 692 32.02 -19.60 2.75
C THR A 692 33.08 -19.07 1.80
N PRO A 693 33.93 -19.93 1.21
CA PRO A 693 34.88 -19.51 0.18
C PRO A 693 34.16 -18.94 -1.02
N PHE A 694 34.62 -17.81 -1.55
CA PHE A 694 34.05 -17.23 -2.76
C PHE A 694 35.15 -16.51 -3.56
N ARG A 695 35.42 -17.02 -4.76
CA ARG A 695 36.51 -16.57 -5.63
C ARG A 695 37.85 -16.54 -4.85
N GLY A 696 38.56 -15.41 -4.84
CA GLY A 696 39.85 -15.26 -4.17
C GLY A 696 39.78 -15.01 -2.64
N GLY A 697 38.59 -15.00 -2.05
CA GLY A 697 38.38 -14.69 -0.63
C GLY A 697 37.20 -15.44 -0.03
N THR A 698 36.44 -14.78 0.83
CA THR A 698 35.27 -15.34 1.49
C THR A 698 34.05 -14.43 1.36
N ILE A 699 32.87 -14.95 1.69
CA ILE A 699 31.65 -14.14 1.75
C ILE A 699 31.75 -13.01 2.79
N GLN A 700 32.62 -13.11 3.78
CA GLN A 700 32.95 -12.00 4.67
C GLN A 700 33.42 -10.75 3.92
N ASP A 701 34.29 -10.91 2.91
CA ASP A 701 34.84 -9.80 2.14
C ASP A 701 33.75 -9.09 1.32
N VAL A 702 32.83 -9.89 0.76
CA VAL A 702 31.65 -9.38 0.06
C VAL A 702 30.69 -8.69 1.02
N ALA A 703 30.45 -9.28 2.20
CA ALA A 703 29.56 -8.71 3.21
C ALA A 703 30.02 -7.32 3.69
N LYS A 704 31.32 -7.10 3.83
CA LYS A 704 31.89 -5.77 4.15
C LYS A 704 31.57 -4.74 3.05
N GLN A 705 31.70 -5.13 1.78
CA GLN A 705 31.34 -4.27 0.65
C GLN A 705 29.85 -3.97 0.61
N VAL A 706 29.00 -4.99 0.78
CA VAL A 706 27.53 -4.84 0.84
C VAL A 706 27.12 -3.88 1.94
N ILE A 707 27.68 -4.00 3.15
CA ILE A 707 27.39 -3.09 4.27
C ILE A 707 27.88 -1.67 3.98
N ALA A 708 29.03 -1.50 3.33
CA ALA A 708 29.54 -0.19 2.94
C ALA A 708 28.61 0.50 1.92
N ILE A 709 28.10 -0.25 0.93
CA ILE A 709 27.10 0.25 -0.04
C ILE A 709 25.82 0.63 0.69
N ALA A 710 25.30 -0.26 1.55
CA ALA A 710 24.08 -0.02 2.32
C ALA A 710 24.19 1.22 3.21
N ARG A 711 25.35 1.42 3.84
CA ARG A 711 25.65 2.64 4.61
C ARG A 711 25.49 3.88 3.77
N GLY A 712 26.16 3.91 2.60
CA GLY A 712 26.12 5.05 1.71
C GLY A 712 24.69 5.40 1.28
N GLY A 713 23.85 4.39 1.02
CA GLY A 713 22.44 4.60 0.70
C GLY A 713 21.63 5.17 1.87
N LEU A 714 21.82 4.66 3.09
CA LEU A 714 21.16 5.22 4.28
C LEU A 714 21.63 6.64 4.62
N GLU A 715 22.92 6.95 4.42
CA GLU A 715 23.46 8.31 4.57
C GLU A 715 22.81 9.28 3.59
N ARG A 716 22.69 8.89 2.31
CA ARG A 716 22.05 9.72 1.27
C ARG A 716 20.54 9.87 1.45
N ARG A 717 19.86 8.89 2.04
CA ARG A 717 18.46 9.03 2.46
C ARG A 717 18.26 10.12 3.53
N GLY A 718 19.28 10.46 4.31
CA GLY A 718 19.25 11.62 5.20
C GLY A 718 18.34 11.52 6.43
N HIS A 719 17.95 10.30 6.82
CA HIS A 719 17.05 10.05 7.97
C HIS A 719 17.77 9.62 9.26
N ASP A 720 19.11 9.66 9.30
CA ASP A 720 19.93 9.18 10.44
C ASP A 720 19.66 7.71 10.80
N GLU A 721 19.57 6.85 9.78
CA GLU A 721 19.20 5.43 9.91
C GLU A 721 20.43 4.49 9.94
N VAL A 722 21.63 5.04 9.72
CA VAL A 722 22.89 4.28 9.60
C VAL A 722 23.19 3.44 10.85
N SER A 723 22.80 3.95 12.02
CA SER A 723 23.04 3.29 13.30
C SER A 723 22.40 1.89 13.40
N PHE A 724 21.37 1.60 12.61
CA PHE A 724 20.74 0.27 12.56
C PHE A 724 21.61 -0.79 11.89
N LEU A 725 22.63 -0.41 11.10
CA LEU A 725 23.59 -1.34 10.50
C LEU A 725 24.72 -1.76 11.46
N LYS A 726 24.88 -1.08 12.59
CA LYS A 726 26.03 -1.27 13.51
C LYS A 726 26.26 -2.71 13.94
N ARG A 727 25.19 -3.49 14.13
CA ARG A 727 25.33 -4.91 14.52
C ARG A 727 25.85 -5.76 13.36
N LEU A 728 25.41 -5.49 12.14
CA LEU A 728 25.87 -6.19 10.94
C LEU A 728 27.34 -5.86 10.64
N GLU A 729 27.76 -4.62 10.87
CA GLU A 729 29.17 -4.21 10.75
C GLU A 729 30.07 -5.03 11.66
N VAL A 730 29.69 -5.18 12.93
CA VAL A 730 30.46 -5.99 13.87
C VAL A 730 30.54 -7.44 13.40
N ILE A 731 29.44 -8.02 12.92
CA ILE A 731 29.40 -9.40 12.41
C ILE A 731 30.30 -9.54 11.17
N ALA A 732 30.23 -8.60 10.23
CA ALA A 732 31.06 -8.62 9.03
C ALA A 732 32.54 -8.39 9.33
N GLU A 733 32.89 -7.54 10.29
CA GLU A 733 34.28 -7.29 10.67
C GLU A 733 34.91 -8.46 11.41
N THR A 734 34.18 -9.08 12.36
CA THR A 734 34.70 -10.22 13.13
C THR A 734 34.60 -11.54 12.38
N GLY A 735 33.67 -11.66 11.44
CA GLY A 735 33.34 -12.93 10.79
C GLY A 735 32.56 -13.90 11.70
N LEU A 736 32.10 -13.42 12.86
CA LEU A 736 31.39 -14.23 13.86
C LEU A 736 29.90 -13.90 13.84
N THR A 737 29.09 -14.89 13.47
CA THR A 737 27.63 -14.78 13.40
C THR A 737 26.98 -14.94 14.78
N GLN A 738 25.67 -14.68 14.88
CA GLN A 738 24.92 -15.00 16.09
C GLN A 738 24.93 -16.52 16.36
N ALA A 739 24.84 -17.34 15.31
CA ALA A 739 24.96 -18.79 15.42
C ALA A 739 26.32 -19.24 15.97
N ASP A 740 27.43 -18.62 15.58
CA ASP A 740 28.76 -18.91 16.15
C ASP A 740 28.79 -18.64 17.66
N HIS A 741 28.24 -17.50 18.07
CA HIS A 741 28.16 -17.15 19.49
C HIS A 741 27.31 -18.15 20.29
N LEU A 742 26.18 -18.58 19.73
CA LEU A 742 25.33 -19.60 20.36
C LEU A 742 26.05 -20.95 20.48
N LEU A 743 26.81 -21.37 19.46
CA LEU A 743 27.61 -22.59 19.49
C LEU A 743 28.73 -22.52 20.54
N GLU A 744 29.40 -21.37 20.67
CA GLU A 744 30.40 -21.14 21.72
C GLU A 744 29.77 -21.27 23.12
N LEU A 745 28.63 -20.63 23.36
CA LEU A 745 27.91 -20.74 24.63
C LEU A 745 27.48 -22.18 24.91
N TYR A 746 27.00 -22.91 23.90
CA TYR A 746 26.63 -24.31 24.00
C TYR A 746 27.79 -25.19 24.47
N GLU A 747 28.98 -25.09 23.85
CA GLU A 747 30.13 -25.90 24.25
C GLU A 747 30.74 -25.45 25.59
N THR A 748 30.57 -24.18 25.99
CA THR A 748 31.18 -23.62 27.20
C THR A 748 30.17 -23.46 28.34
N LYS A 749 29.53 -22.29 28.44
CA LYS A 749 28.69 -21.87 29.56
C LYS A 749 27.47 -22.77 29.77
N TRP A 750 26.87 -23.27 28.69
CA TRP A 750 25.63 -24.04 28.73
C TRP A 750 25.86 -25.55 28.83
N GLN A 751 27.12 -26.00 28.86
CA GLN A 751 27.48 -27.41 29.09
C GLN A 751 26.73 -28.39 28.18
N ARG A 752 26.65 -28.05 26.89
CA ARG A 752 25.95 -28.82 25.84
C ARG A 752 24.45 -28.99 26.08
N SER A 753 23.82 -27.97 26.65
CA SER A 753 22.36 -27.83 26.71
C SER A 753 21.92 -26.58 25.94
N VAL A 754 20.76 -26.66 25.28
CA VAL A 754 20.12 -25.50 24.65
C VAL A 754 19.15 -24.79 25.59
N ASP A 755 18.84 -25.35 26.77
CA ASP A 755 17.84 -24.79 27.67
C ASP A 755 18.14 -23.35 28.14
N PRO A 756 19.40 -22.96 28.43
CA PRO A 756 19.69 -21.59 28.81
C PRO A 756 19.30 -20.54 27.77
N LEU A 757 19.23 -20.90 26.49
CA LEU A 757 18.76 -20.04 25.39
C LEU A 757 17.38 -19.43 25.68
N TYR A 758 16.47 -20.21 26.28
CA TYR A 758 15.10 -19.79 26.62
C TYR A 758 15.05 -18.76 27.76
N SER A 759 16.14 -18.60 28.51
CA SER A 759 16.24 -17.61 29.60
C SER A 759 17.14 -16.42 29.24
N GLU A 760 18.24 -16.66 28.51
CA GLU A 760 19.24 -15.64 28.19
C GLU A 760 18.93 -14.84 26.91
N PHE A 761 18.17 -15.41 25.98
CA PHE A 761 17.86 -14.81 24.67
C PHE A 761 16.35 -14.58 24.44
N MET A 762 15.56 -14.64 25.51
CA MET A 762 14.15 -14.26 25.49
C MET A 762 13.99 -12.75 25.26
N TYR A 763 12.94 -12.34 24.52
CA TYR A 763 12.62 -10.92 24.25
C TYR A 763 12.26 -10.09 25.50
#